data_AF-A0A0V1JDF3-F1
#
_entry.id   AF-A0A0V1JDF3-F1
#
_cell.length_a   1.000
_cell.length_b   1.000
_cell.length_c   1.000
_cell.angle_alpha   90.00
_cell.angle_beta   90.00
_cell.angle_gamma   90.00
#
_symmetry.space_group_name_H-M   'P 1'
#
loop_
_entity.id
_entity.type
_entity.pdbx_description
1 polymer ?
#
loop_
_entity_poly.entity_id
_entity_poly.type
_entity_poly.pdbx_seq_one_letter_code
_entity_poly.pdbx_strand_id
1 'polypeptide(L)'
;MPSSRPLVQCHPLLLACCYVCISGLTALKIVGDIDNTNDTRPPVHIGAVFPMSAGTGGWPGGEGCLPAASMALQDVNRVLKKFRLVMYWDDSECHPGLGARRLYELLYNNPTKLMLLSGCSLVSTVIAEAAPVWNLIVLAYGASSPALSDRTRFPTLFRTHPSATIHNPTRVQLFKKFNWQKIAILQSVEEVFRSTAADLEESCEMNNIKVLSVQSFFGDPAAAVRSLKRQDARIFVGLFYEKEARKVFCEVYKQKLYGRKYVWFLIGWYPDDWYIPLSGEMLNCTADQMKLATQYHFTTEALMHSQDNKPGVSGMNSKQFVHRLSEMLEKAPNITGGFPESPLAYDAIWHNIYLFIYRAAAIALNCTMNHLEMSNQSLNDFTYENAEIAQEILLCMKKTKFTGVSGDVMFSEKGERIALTQIEQLQDGKYEIMGFYDYRSENLTWLNKEKFVANKIPPDETIIQDKWLSVNFDLYLAFGLLGLLESRVIKESHPQVNNVMLVGFIIMFLSMLLFGLPVEEISISERYFPLFCYGQVVTIMYGFTLSYGAMFSKILMVHRLGNITMKNWVQTWKFYAIIGFLIGLDTIIVIIWISVDSLRRSVETFDSIEYVEENIKLRIFMEHCTSHNYELWIGLIYSYKGILLFFGLFLAYESRKIKTKLLNDSRLISMAIYNVAILCFITAPVEIIISSKPDASFAFFAVTVVLSTFLSMGLIFIPKIQYICQVPAYAEEQEVKTSQDTYKERLNALQNENVALRSEIIEAEKKLAEIKQNLNVNLLGDVHFNQQQSSGYDWRFSRGSQIREWLAETGTMLLRIGGGRYLFDRIAQMEALEGDNIGRFFKARNSSSMFLPQEIESDTML
;
A
#
# COMPACT_ATOMS: atom_id res chain seq x y z
N MET A 1 33.21 9.08 96.24
CA MET A 1 33.14 10.49 96.66
C MET A 1 34.23 11.26 95.90
N PRO A 2 34.09 12.57 95.65
CA PRO A 2 32.87 13.39 95.46
C PRO A 2 32.98 14.15 94.09
N SER A 3 32.08 14.97 93.55
CA SER A 3 30.65 15.27 93.67
C SER A 3 30.40 16.51 92.79
N SER A 4 29.42 16.49 91.89
CA SER A 4 28.65 17.70 91.52
C SER A 4 27.48 17.34 90.63
N ARG A 5 26.31 17.13 91.25
CA ARG A 5 25.03 17.52 90.63
C ARG A 5 24.89 19.05 90.82
N PRO A 6 23.97 19.69 90.10
CA PRO A 6 22.72 20.00 90.78
C PRO A 6 21.48 19.49 90.03
N LEU A 7 20.42 19.24 90.81
CA LEU A 7 19.05 19.17 90.28
C LEU A 7 18.58 20.59 89.95
N VAL A 8 17.77 20.74 88.90
CA VAL A 8 16.61 21.67 88.93
C VAL A 8 15.42 20.97 88.28
N GLN A 9 14.44 20.58 89.09
CA GLN A 9 13.06 20.41 88.61
C GLN A 9 12.43 21.79 88.48
N CYS A 10 11.95 22.18 87.31
CA CYS A 10 11.06 23.34 87.16
C CYS A 10 9.93 23.06 86.16
N HIS A 11 8.72 23.42 86.60
CA HIS A 11 7.39 23.24 86.01
C HIS A 11 7.22 23.25 84.47
N PRO A 12 6.33 22.38 83.92
CA PRO A 12 5.91 22.44 82.51
C PRO A 12 5.01 23.64 82.16
N LEU A 13 4.60 24.47 83.13
CA LEU A 13 3.76 25.64 82.92
C LEU A 13 4.50 26.85 82.32
N LEU A 14 5.81 27.00 82.58
CA LEU A 14 6.60 28.12 82.05
C LEU A 14 6.97 27.95 80.58
N LEU A 15 7.24 26.71 80.15
CA LEU A 15 7.46 26.39 78.73
C LEU A 15 6.19 26.60 77.89
N ALA A 16 5.00 26.32 78.45
CA ALA A 16 3.73 26.61 77.79
C ALA A 16 3.53 28.11 77.55
N CYS A 17 3.77 28.97 78.55
CA CYS A 17 3.66 30.43 78.37
C CYS A 17 4.66 30.97 77.34
N CYS A 18 5.91 30.50 77.34
CA CYS A 18 6.89 30.94 76.33
C CYS A 18 6.54 30.46 74.92
N TYR A 19 5.98 29.25 74.75
CA TYR A 19 5.54 28.78 73.44
C TYR A 19 4.30 29.55 72.94
N VAL A 20 3.35 29.87 73.83
CA VAL A 20 2.15 30.66 73.50
C VAL A 20 2.48 32.12 73.17
N CYS A 21 3.52 32.71 73.76
CA CYS A 21 3.98 34.06 73.40
C CYS A 21 4.85 34.11 72.13
N ILE A 22 5.48 33.00 71.72
CA ILE A 22 6.29 32.93 70.48
C ILE A 22 5.45 32.44 69.28
N SER A 23 4.32 31.76 69.51
CA SER A 23 3.24 31.64 68.53
C SER A 23 2.41 32.93 68.41
N GLY A 24 3.06 34.09 68.53
CA GLY A 24 2.45 35.39 68.29
C GLY A 24 2.16 35.55 66.80
N LEU A 25 0.89 35.82 66.48
CA LEU A 25 0.33 36.15 65.17
C LEU A 25 1.31 36.08 63.98
N THR A 26 1.22 35.02 63.17
CA THR A 26 1.50 35.18 61.75
C THR A 26 0.44 36.12 61.19
N ALA A 27 0.73 37.42 61.23
CA ALA A 27 -0.15 38.44 60.68
C ALA A 27 -0.41 38.10 59.22
N LEU A 28 -1.69 37.94 58.86
CA LEU A 28 -2.12 37.75 57.48
C LEU A 28 -1.46 38.82 56.61
N LYS A 29 -0.91 38.45 55.45
CA LYS A 29 -0.30 39.44 54.55
C LYS A 29 -1.42 40.22 53.89
N ILE A 30 -1.32 41.54 53.87
CA ILE A 30 -2.41 42.41 53.43
C ILE A 30 -1.92 43.34 52.32
N VAL A 31 -2.78 43.52 51.32
CA VAL A 31 -2.57 44.38 50.16
C VAL A 31 -3.80 45.26 50.03
N GLY A 32 -3.58 46.55 49.80
CA GLY A 32 -4.59 47.59 49.98
C GLY A 32 -4.26 48.44 51.20
N ASP A 33 -4.47 49.74 51.07
CA ASP A 33 -3.95 50.77 51.97
C ASP A 33 -4.72 50.77 53.31
N ILE A 34 -4.23 50.02 54.31
CA ILE A 34 -4.88 49.91 55.63
C ILE A 34 -4.76 51.22 56.41
N ASP A 35 -3.56 51.81 56.39
CA ASP A 35 -3.13 52.90 57.27
C ASP A 35 -3.39 54.29 56.69
N ASN A 36 -4.17 54.40 55.60
CA ASN A 36 -4.63 55.69 55.09
C ASN A 36 -5.68 56.29 56.02
N THR A 37 -5.22 56.94 57.08
CA THR A 37 -6.02 57.64 58.08
C THR A 37 -6.86 58.80 57.50
N ASN A 38 -6.66 59.16 56.24
CA ASN A 38 -7.46 60.13 55.50
C ASN A 38 -8.63 59.51 54.70
N ASP A 39 -8.70 58.18 54.55
CA ASP A 39 -9.77 57.51 53.80
C ASP A 39 -10.92 57.04 54.71
N THR A 40 -12.01 57.81 54.73
CA THR A 40 -13.19 57.54 55.55
C THR A 40 -14.13 56.47 54.99
N ARG A 41 -13.80 55.85 53.85
CA ARG A 41 -14.63 54.81 53.22
C ARG A 41 -14.58 53.49 54.01
N PRO A 42 -15.73 52.81 54.24
CA PRO A 42 -15.75 51.51 54.90
C PRO A 42 -14.95 50.47 54.09
N PRO A 43 -14.14 49.61 54.75
CA PRO A 43 -13.39 48.57 54.07
C PRO A 43 -14.25 47.34 53.78
N VAL A 44 -14.13 46.82 52.56
CA VAL A 44 -14.67 45.52 52.14
C VAL A 44 -13.48 44.59 51.94
N HIS A 45 -13.55 43.42 52.57
CA HIS A 45 -12.40 42.51 52.67
C HIS A 45 -12.56 41.31 51.74
N ILE A 46 -11.51 40.96 51.02
CA ILE A 46 -11.43 39.75 50.18
C ILE A 46 -10.27 38.87 50.62
N GLY A 47 -10.44 37.56 50.53
CA GLY A 47 -9.37 36.58 50.78
C GLY A 47 -8.75 36.12 49.47
N ALA A 48 -7.47 35.78 49.47
CA ALA A 48 -6.77 35.29 48.30
C ALA A 48 -5.72 34.24 48.67
N VAL A 49 -5.48 33.29 47.76
CA VAL A 49 -4.31 32.41 47.83
C VAL A 49 -3.51 32.51 46.53
N PHE A 50 -2.22 32.78 46.67
CA PHE A 50 -1.27 32.83 45.57
C PHE A 50 -0.24 31.71 45.73
N PRO A 51 0.08 30.92 44.69
CA PRO A 51 1.16 29.94 44.76
C PRO A 51 2.48 30.65 44.49
N MET A 52 3.15 31.15 45.53
CA MET A 52 4.42 31.88 45.37
C MET A 52 5.61 30.96 45.11
N SER A 53 5.48 29.67 45.45
CA SER A 53 6.47 28.65 45.14
C SER A 53 5.83 27.41 44.50
N ALA A 54 6.66 26.62 43.81
CA ALA A 54 6.23 25.47 43.02
C ALA A 54 6.01 24.18 43.83
N GLY A 55 6.22 24.17 45.16
CA GLY A 55 6.10 22.97 46.00
C GLY A 55 6.86 21.75 45.41
N THR A 56 6.18 20.61 45.31
CA THR A 56 6.69 19.37 44.69
C THR A 56 6.41 19.25 43.18
N GLY A 57 6.21 20.36 42.46
CA GLY A 57 6.00 20.40 41.00
C GLY A 57 4.72 21.10 40.53
N GLY A 58 4.10 21.94 41.36
CA GLY A 58 3.00 22.82 41.00
C GLY A 58 3.42 24.12 40.30
N TRP A 59 2.45 24.89 39.84
CA TRP A 59 2.64 26.15 39.09
C TRP A 59 2.92 27.34 40.03
N PRO A 60 4.10 27.98 39.98
CA PRO A 60 4.48 29.12 40.82
C PRO A 60 3.90 30.45 40.31
N GLY A 61 2.62 30.45 39.94
CA GLY A 61 1.98 31.59 39.27
C GLY A 61 1.76 32.84 40.12
N GLY A 62 2.03 32.77 41.42
CA GLY A 62 1.89 33.89 42.35
C GLY A 62 2.86 35.03 42.06
N GLU A 63 4.05 34.76 41.49
CA GLU A 63 5.09 35.77 41.26
C GLU A 63 4.60 36.89 40.33
N GLY A 64 3.92 36.57 39.23
CA GLY A 64 3.30 37.54 38.32
C GLY A 64 1.88 37.94 38.73
N CYS A 65 1.07 37.01 39.25
CA CYS A 65 -0.34 37.27 39.56
C CYS A 65 -0.55 38.18 40.79
N LEU A 66 0.28 38.09 41.83
CA LEU A 66 0.14 38.91 43.04
C LEU A 66 0.42 40.41 42.78
N PRO A 67 1.53 40.81 42.10
CA PRO A 67 1.74 42.20 41.70
C PRO A 67 0.64 42.75 40.79
N ALA A 68 0.13 41.93 39.86
CA ALA A 68 -0.99 42.30 39.01
C ALA A 68 -2.29 42.53 39.80
N ALA A 69 -2.63 41.64 40.75
CA ALA A 69 -3.78 41.81 41.63
C ALA A 69 -3.64 43.05 42.55
N SER A 70 -2.43 43.30 43.06
CA SER A 70 -2.09 44.49 43.85
C SER A 70 -2.27 45.79 43.04
N MET A 71 -1.74 45.82 41.82
CA MET A 71 -1.89 46.94 40.89
C MET A 71 -3.36 47.21 40.56
N ALA A 72 -4.15 46.17 40.29
CA ALA A 72 -5.58 46.29 40.08
C ALA A 72 -6.28 46.92 41.29
N LEU A 73 -6.00 46.42 42.50
CA LEU A 73 -6.58 46.93 43.74
C LEU A 73 -6.30 48.42 43.98
N GLN A 74 -5.09 48.88 43.64
CA GLN A 74 -4.73 50.31 43.70
C GLN A 74 -5.53 51.15 42.71
N ASP A 75 -5.59 50.73 41.44
CA ASP A 75 -6.32 51.48 40.40
C ASP A 75 -7.82 51.56 40.70
N VAL A 76 -8.39 50.44 41.13
CA VAL A 76 -9.76 50.29 41.63
C VAL A 76 -10.09 51.25 42.76
N ASN A 77 -9.24 51.32 43.79
CA ASN A 77 -9.51 52.11 44.99
C ASN A 77 -9.47 53.63 44.72
N ARG A 78 -9.00 54.06 43.54
CA ARG A 78 -9.13 55.44 43.04
C ARG A 78 -10.49 55.73 42.39
N VAL A 79 -11.17 54.71 41.88
CA VAL A 79 -12.47 54.86 41.16
C VAL A 79 -13.67 54.62 42.08
N LEU A 80 -13.54 53.76 43.09
CA LEU A 80 -14.58 53.52 44.11
C LEU A 80 -14.90 54.79 44.91
N LYS A 81 -16.18 55.04 45.20
CA LYS A 81 -16.61 56.19 46.02
C LYS A 81 -17.30 55.82 47.35
N LYS A 82 -18.04 54.70 47.41
CA LYS A 82 -18.83 54.30 48.59
C LYS A 82 -18.06 53.45 49.64
N PHE A 83 -17.02 52.72 49.24
CA PHE A 83 -16.22 51.81 50.09
C PHE A 83 -14.81 51.65 49.50
N ARG A 84 -13.90 50.99 50.21
CA ARG A 84 -12.53 50.65 49.76
C ARG A 84 -12.31 49.13 49.85
N LEU A 85 -11.56 48.55 48.93
CA LEU A 85 -11.25 47.11 48.94
C LEU A 85 -9.89 46.81 49.57
N VAL A 86 -9.83 45.76 50.39
CA VAL A 86 -8.63 45.28 51.09
C VAL A 86 -8.50 43.77 50.87
N MET A 87 -7.33 43.32 50.38
CA MET A 87 -7.06 41.92 50.06
C MET A 87 -6.12 41.29 51.10
N TYR A 88 -6.58 40.24 51.75
CA TYR A 88 -5.76 39.38 52.62
C TYR A 88 -5.30 38.19 51.80
N TRP A 89 -4.00 37.89 51.83
CA TRP A 89 -3.45 36.78 51.06
C TRP A 89 -2.45 35.94 51.85
N ASP A 90 -2.28 34.68 51.43
CA ASP A 90 -1.19 33.83 51.90
C ASP A 90 -0.71 32.88 50.78
N ASP A 91 0.45 32.25 50.99
CA ASP A 91 1.01 31.26 50.08
C ASP A 91 0.34 29.89 50.25
N SER A 92 -0.02 29.31 49.11
CA SER A 92 -0.63 27.99 49.00
C SER A 92 0.32 26.92 48.42
N GLU A 93 1.47 27.32 47.86
CA GLU A 93 2.45 26.43 47.21
C GLU A 93 1.84 25.49 46.14
N CYS A 94 0.66 25.83 45.61
CA CYS A 94 -0.19 24.96 44.77
C CYS A 94 -0.54 23.60 45.43
N HIS A 95 -0.38 23.45 46.74
CA HIS A 95 -0.59 22.22 47.48
C HIS A 95 -1.98 22.20 48.17
N PRO A 96 -2.86 21.22 47.87
CA PRO A 96 -4.25 21.24 48.33
C PRO A 96 -4.40 21.25 49.86
N GLY A 97 -3.57 20.49 50.58
CA GLY A 97 -3.60 20.46 52.06
C GLY A 97 -3.14 21.77 52.70
N LEU A 98 -2.24 22.52 52.05
CA LEU A 98 -1.82 23.83 52.54
C LEU A 98 -2.87 24.89 52.20
N GLY A 99 -3.40 24.87 50.97
CA GLY A 99 -4.50 25.73 50.54
C GLY A 99 -5.74 25.60 51.44
N ALA A 100 -6.09 24.37 51.85
CA ALA A 100 -7.14 24.14 52.85
C ALA A 100 -6.83 24.85 54.18
N ARG A 101 -5.61 24.70 54.73
CA ARG A 101 -5.21 25.40 55.96
C ARG A 101 -5.29 26.91 55.81
N ARG A 102 -4.82 27.47 54.68
CA ARG A 102 -4.90 28.92 54.40
C ARG A 102 -6.34 29.41 54.30
N LEU A 103 -7.26 28.60 53.76
CA LEU A 103 -8.69 28.91 53.77
C LEU A 103 -9.20 29.07 55.21
N TYR A 104 -8.93 28.11 56.10
CA TYR A 104 -9.33 28.22 57.51
C TYR A 104 -8.71 29.44 58.21
N GLU A 105 -7.42 29.73 57.97
CA GLU A 105 -6.72 30.91 58.49
C GLU A 105 -7.31 32.22 57.95
N LEU A 106 -7.81 32.25 56.71
CA LEU A 106 -8.53 33.40 56.16
C LEU A 106 -9.94 33.53 56.74
N LEU A 107 -10.70 32.45 56.89
CA LEU A 107 -12.12 32.50 57.28
C LEU A 107 -12.33 32.77 58.78
N TYR A 108 -11.54 32.14 59.66
CA TYR A 108 -11.75 32.18 61.11
C TYR A 108 -11.05 33.36 61.81
N ASN A 109 -10.19 34.09 61.11
CA ASN A 109 -9.59 35.33 61.60
C ASN A 109 -10.38 36.55 61.10
N ASN A 110 -10.72 37.47 62.00
CA ASN A 110 -11.30 38.76 61.63
C ASN A 110 -10.38 39.54 60.66
N PRO A 111 -10.92 40.37 59.76
CA PRO A 111 -12.36 40.62 59.52
C PRO A 111 -12.99 39.57 58.58
N THR A 112 -14.33 39.52 58.50
CA THR A 112 -15.09 38.67 57.56
C THR A 112 -14.73 38.99 56.10
N LYS A 113 -14.53 37.97 55.25
CA LYS A 113 -14.23 38.16 53.83
C LYS A 113 -15.49 37.93 52.98
N LEU A 114 -15.70 38.76 51.96
CA LEU A 114 -16.86 38.69 51.07
C LEU A 114 -16.68 37.68 49.93
N MET A 115 -15.44 37.52 49.46
CA MET A 115 -15.07 36.69 48.31
C MET A 115 -13.69 36.07 48.51
N LEU A 116 -13.42 34.98 47.77
CA LEU A 116 -12.16 34.28 47.75
C LEU A 116 -11.55 34.25 46.34
N LEU A 117 -10.26 34.55 46.22
CA LEU A 117 -9.47 34.40 45.00
C LEU A 117 -8.57 33.17 45.10
N SER A 118 -8.55 32.32 44.07
CA SER A 118 -7.71 31.12 44.05
C SER A 118 -6.91 30.99 42.74
N GLY A 119 -5.69 30.46 42.84
CA GLY A 119 -4.82 30.26 41.68
C GLY A 119 -4.94 28.85 41.10
N CYS A 120 -3.93 28.03 41.41
CA CYS A 120 -3.75 26.66 40.94
C CYS A 120 -5.01 25.77 41.07
N SER A 121 -5.26 24.92 40.07
CA SER A 121 -6.44 24.04 39.99
C SER A 121 -6.64 23.16 41.23
N LEU A 122 -5.58 22.50 41.73
CA LEU A 122 -5.66 21.59 42.88
C LEU A 122 -6.18 22.28 44.15
N VAL A 123 -5.74 23.50 44.39
CA VAL A 123 -6.17 24.32 45.54
C VAL A 123 -7.57 24.88 45.29
N SER A 124 -7.86 25.33 44.06
CA SER A 124 -9.17 25.86 43.68
C SER A 124 -10.29 24.83 43.84
N THR A 125 -10.05 23.55 43.52
CA THR A 125 -11.01 22.45 43.77
C THR A 125 -11.41 22.39 45.25
N VAL A 126 -10.43 22.34 46.16
CA VAL A 126 -10.69 22.20 47.60
C VAL A 126 -11.40 23.44 48.17
N ILE A 127 -10.99 24.64 47.74
CA ILE A 127 -11.63 25.89 48.19
C ILE A 127 -13.05 26.02 47.64
N ALA A 128 -13.28 25.68 46.36
CA ALA A 128 -14.59 25.80 45.71
C ALA A 128 -15.62 24.76 46.18
N GLU A 129 -15.18 23.56 46.57
CA GLU A 129 -16.06 22.53 47.16
C GLU A 129 -16.50 22.93 48.58
N ALA A 130 -15.66 23.64 49.32
CA ALA A 130 -15.92 24.06 50.70
C ALA A 130 -16.65 25.42 50.81
N ALA A 131 -16.40 26.36 49.89
CA ALA A 131 -16.94 27.74 49.95
C ALA A 131 -18.48 27.87 50.09
N PRO A 132 -19.33 27.01 49.49
CA PRO A 132 -20.78 27.07 49.66
C PRO A 132 -21.24 26.95 51.12
N VAL A 133 -20.47 26.29 51.99
CA VAL A 133 -20.79 26.14 53.42
C VAL A 133 -20.79 27.49 54.16
N TRP A 134 -20.01 28.46 53.69
CA TRP A 134 -19.93 29.83 54.22
C TRP A 134 -20.62 30.86 53.32
N ASN A 135 -21.46 30.39 52.38
CA ASN A 135 -22.10 31.22 51.36
C ASN A 135 -21.09 32.08 50.53
N LEU A 136 -19.87 31.58 50.33
CA LEU A 136 -18.82 32.32 49.66
C LEU A 136 -18.73 32.04 48.16
N ILE A 137 -18.37 33.08 47.42
CA ILE A 137 -18.07 33.05 45.99
C ILE A 137 -16.55 32.97 45.81
N VAL A 138 -16.14 32.06 44.95
CA VAL A 138 -14.74 31.82 44.61
C VAL A 138 -14.50 32.27 43.17
N LEU A 139 -13.49 33.11 42.96
CA LEU A 139 -13.06 33.53 41.64
C LEU A 139 -11.63 33.03 41.39
N ALA A 140 -11.49 32.00 40.56
CA ALA A 140 -10.21 31.41 40.25
C ALA A 140 -9.53 32.11 39.06
N TYR A 141 -8.32 32.66 39.25
CA TYR A 141 -7.59 33.37 38.21
C TYR A 141 -6.62 32.48 37.41
N GLY A 142 -6.28 31.29 37.92
CA GLY A 142 -5.31 30.36 37.32
C GLY A 142 -5.75 28.90 37.23
N ALA A 143 -7.05 28.60 37.40
CA ALA A 143 -7.55 27.23 37.48
C ALA A 143 -8.15 26.75 36.15
N SER A 144 -7.41 25.92 35.41
CA SER A 144 -7.77 25.41 34.08
C SER A 144 -8.52 24.07 34.06
N SER A 145 -8.62 23.36 35.19
CA SER A 145 -9.20 22.00 35.25
C SER A 145 -10.65 21.94 34.72
N PRO A 146 -10.98 21.05 33.77
CA PRO A 146 -12.36 20.84 33.31
C PRO A 146 -13.34 20.34 34.39
N ALA A 147 -12.88 19.69 35.47
CA ALA A 147 -13.77 19.25 36.54
C ALA A 147 -14.44 20.43 37.29
N LEU A 148 -13.80 21.60 37.30
CA LEU A 148 -14.31 22.82 37.93
C LEU A 148 -15.54 23.41 37.22
N SER A 149 -15.87 22.92 36.02
CA SER A 149 -17.05 23.32 35.24
C SER A 149 -18.36 22.67 35.73
N ASP A 150 -18.26 21.67 36.63
CA ASP A 150 -19.42 20.97 37.20
C ASP A 150 -20.16 21.86 38.22
N ARG A 151 -21.30 22.41 37.79
CA ARG A 151 -22.16 23.26 38.62
C ARG A 151 -22.86 22.54 39.76
N THR A 152 -22.94 21.22 39.75
CA THR A 152 -23.52 20.45 40.84
C THR A 152 -22.58 20.37 42.04
N ARG A 153 -21.26 20.36 41.78
CA ARG A 153 -20.20 20.37 42.80
C ARG A 153 -19.68 21.77 43.13
N PHE A 154 -19.61 22.66 42.13
CA PHE A 154 -19.02 24.00 42.26
C PHE A 154 -20.03 25.11 41.91
N PRO A 155 -21.10 25.29 42.72
CA PRO A 155 -22.19 26.22 42.40
C PRO A 155 -21.80 27.71 42.48
N THR A 156 -20.84 28.07 43.34
CA THR A 156 -20.40 29.46 43.60
C THR A 156 -19.03 29.80 42.99
N LEU A 157 -18.46 28.91 42.18
CA LEU A 157 -17.17 29.12 41.51
C LEU A 157 -17.33 29.91 40.20
N PHE A 158 -16.42 30.83 39.93
CA PHE A 158 -16.18 31.41 38.62
C PHE A 158 -14.68 31.39 38.33
N ARG A 159 -14.30 31.53 37.05
CA ARG A 159 -12.88 31.64 36.68
C ARG A 159 -12.64 32.59 35.52
N THR A 160 -11.69 33.51 35.69
CA THR A 160 -11.15 34.31 34.58
C THR A 160 -10.20 33.49 33.70
N HIS A 161 -9.64 32.39 34.21
CA HIS A 161 -8.93 31.42 33.38
C HIS A 161 -9.92 30.60 32.53
N PRO A 162 -9.71 30.47 31.20
CA PRO A 162 -10.48 29.54 30.36
C PRO A 162 -10.29 28.06 30.79
N SER A 163 -11.25 27.20 30.44
CA SER A 163 -11.10 25.75 30.62
C SER A 163 -10.10 25.16 29.62
N ALA A 164 -9.35 24.13 30.00
CA ALA A 164 -8.51 23.37 29.08
C ALA A 164 -9.30 22.72 27.92
N THR A 165 -10.62 22.49 28.08
CA THR A 165 -11.49 21.99 27.01
C THR A 165 -11.72 22.99 25.86
N ILE A 166 -11.41 24.28 26.04
CA ILE A 166 -11.57 25.29 24.97
C ILE A 166 -10.70 25.01 23.73
N HIS A 167 -9.61 24.24 23.92
CA HIS A 167 -8.74 23.80 22.83
C HIS A 167 -9.38 22.70 21.96
N ASN A 168 -10.31 21.91 22.48
CA ASN A 168 -10.83 20.72 21.80
C ASN A 168 -11.70 21.06 20.58
N PRO A 169 -12.68 22.00 20.63
CA PRO A 169 -13.37 22.50 19.44
C PRO A 169 -12.41 23.04 18.37
N THR A 170 -11.34 23.73 18.78
CA THR A 170 -10.31 24.26 17.89
C THR A 170 -9.56 23.13 17.17
N ARG A 171 -9.14 22.09 17.89
CA ARG A 171 -8.46 20.91 17.34
C ARG A 171 -9.35 20.16 16.36
N VAL A 172 -10.61 19.91 16.71
CA VAL A 172 -11.60 19.28 15.82
C VAL A 172 -11.78 20.08 14.53
N GLN A 173 -11.84 21.41 14.59
CA GLN A 173 -11.96 22.24 13.39
C GLN A 173 -10.70 22.19 12.51
N LEU A 174 -9.50 22.04 13.11
CA LEU A 174 -8.26 21.81 12.36
C LEU A 174 -8.21 20.43 11.71
N PHE A 175 -8.67 19.38 12.39
CA PHE A 175 -8.79 18.04 11.81
C PHE A 175 -9.72 18.05 10.58
N LYS A 176 -10.87 18.73 10.68
CA LYS A 176 -11.77 18.95 9.53
C LYS A 176 -11.10 19.73 8.40
N LYS A 177 -10.37 20.82 8.70
CA LYS A 177 -9.68 21.64 7.69
C LYS A 177 -8.66 20.85 6.88
N PHE A 178 -7.90 19.95 7.52
CA PHE A 178 -6.89 19.13 6.85
C PHE A 178 -7.41 17.74 6.41
N ASN A 179 -8.70 17.47 6.57
CA ASN A 179 -9.37 16.21 6.25
C ASN A 179 -8.74 14.98 6.95
N TRP A 180 -8.35 15.13 8.21
CA TRP A 180 -7.88 14.03 9.06
C TRP A 180 -9.05 13.41 9.83
N GLN A 181 -9.21 12.10 9.70
CA GLN A 181 -10.28 11.31 10.30
C GLN A 181 -9.76 10.35 11.39
N LYS A 182 -8.45 10.13 11.47
CA LYS A 182 -7.80 9.24 12.45
C LYS A 182 -6.76 9.99 13.28
N ILE A 183 -6.93 9.97 14.60
CA ILE A 183 -6.00 10.59 15.56
C ILE A 183 -5.60 9.61 16.68
N ALA A 184 -4.52 9.91 17.40
CA ALA A 184 -4.21 9.25 18.67
C ALA A 184 -3.85 10.28 19.75
N ILE A 185 -4.18 9.97 21.00
CA ILE A 185 -3.99 10.87 22.14
C ILE A 185 -2.90 10.29 23.06
N LEU A 186 -1.95 11.12 23.48
CA LEU A 186 -0.92 10.79 24.46
C LEU A 186 -1.03 11.76 25.63
N GLN A 187 -1.35 11.25 26.82
CA GLN A 187 -1.52 12.06 28.01
C GLN A 187 -0.64 11.61 29.19
N SER A 188 -0.25 12.55 30.04
CA SER A 188 0.19 12.19 31.40
C SER A 188 -1.03 11.97 32.32
N VAL A 189 -0.82 11.36 33.49
CA VAL A 189 -1.93 10.82 34.33
C VAL A 189 -2.73 11.86 35.12
N GLU A 190 -2.35 13.13 35.11
CA GLU A 190 -2.97 14.19 35.90
C GLU A 190 -4.42 14.46 35.49
N GLU A 191 -5.21 14.90 36.47
CA GLU A 191 -6.66 15.06 36.36
C GLU A 191 -7.08 16.01 35.23
N VAL A 192 -6.35 17.13 35.06
CA VAL A 192 -6.59 18.14 34.01
C VAL A 192 -6.47 17.55 32.60
N PHE A 193 -5.44 16.74 32.35
CA PHE A 193 -5.22 16.15 31.02
C PHE A 193 -6.19 15.01 30.75
N ARG A 194 -6.47 14.18 31.77
CA ARG A 194 -7.43 13.08 31.67
C ARG A 194 -8.84 13.53 31.31
N SER A 195 -9.33 14.59 31.95
CA SER A 195 -10.64 15.17 31.65
C SER A 195 -10.64 15.88 30.29
N THR A 196 -9.56 16.57 29.92
CA THR A 196 -9.41 17.19 28.60
C THR A 196 -9.37 16.16 27.46
N ALA A 197 -8.76 14.98 27.67
CA ALA A 197 -8.73 13.90 26.68
C ALA A 197 -10.10 13.24 26.50
N ALA A 198 -10.84 13.00 27.59
CA ALA A 198 -12.19 12.43 27.52
C ALA A 198 -13.16 13.35 26.77
N ASP A 199 -13.13 14.66 27.05
CA ASP A 199 -13.90 15.68 26.31
C ASP A 199 -13.49 15.77 24.83
N LEU A 200 -12.20 15.55 24.51
CA LEU A 200 -11.73 15.48 23.12
C LEU A 200 -12.21 14.20 22.41
N GLU A 201 -12.21 13.06 23.09
CA GLU A 201 -12.67 11.77 22.55
C GLU A 201 -14.16 11.85 22.18
N GLU A 202 -15.01 12.31 23.11
CA GLU A 202 -16.43 12.59 22.87
C GLU A 202 -16.64 13.60 21.74
N SER A 203 -15.87 14.70 21.73
CA SER A 203 -15.90 15.70 20.67
C SER A 203 -15.50 15.15 19.29
N CYS A 204 -14.57 14.20 19.23
CA CYS A 204 -14.16 13.56 17.98
C CYS A 204 -15.23 12.58 17.48
N GLU A 205 -15.81 11.76 18.37
CA GLU A 205 -16.90 10.84 18.01
C GLU A 205 -18.11 11.58 17.42
N MET A 206 -18.55 12.68 18.07
CA MET A 206 -19.63 13.54 17.56
C MET A 206 -19.36 14.14 16.17
N ASN A 207 -18.09 14.18 15.74
CA ASN A 207 -17.66 14.78 14.47
C ASN A 207 -17.17 13.75 13.43
N ASN A 208 -17.44 12.45 13.65
CA ASN A 208 -17.00 11.33 12.80
C ASN A 208 -15.46 11.21 12.69
N ILE A 209 -14.72 11.64 13.71
CA ILE A 209 -13.26 11.49 13.80
C ILE A 209 -12.96 10.35 14.77
N LYS A 210 -12.23 9.34 14.31
CA LYS A 210 -11.91 8.15 15.11
C LYS A 210 -10.62 8.35 15.90
N VAL A 211 -10.72 8.22 17.22
CA VAL A 211 -9.55 8.04 18.09
C VAL A 211 -9.07 6.58 17.95
N LEU A 212 -7.84 6.39 17.50
CA LEU A 212 -7.21 5.07 17.33
C LEU A 212 -6.77 4.48 18.66
N SER A 213 -6.20 5.32 19.53
CA SER A 213 -6.08 5.03 20.96
C SER A 213 -5.82 6.28 21.80
N VAL A 214 -6.10 6.14 23.09
CA VAL A 214 -5.62 7.01 24.16
C VAL A 214 -4.54 6.24 24.92
N GLN A 215 -3.31 6.76 24.95
CA GLN A 215 -2.21 6.22 25.74
C GLN A 215 -1.92 7.16 26.91
N SER A 216 -1.77 6.59 28.12
CA SER A 216 -1.38 7.35 29.32
C SER A 216 -0.01 6.90 29.84
N PHE A 217 0.73 7.81 30.46
CA PHE A 217 2.03 7.50 31.09
C PHE A 217 2.25 8.25 32.40
N PHE A 218 3.09 7.69 33.25
CA PHE A 218 3.59 8.31 34.49
C PHE A 218 5.09 8.07 34.58
N GLY A 219 5.89 9.13 34.72
CA GLY A 219 7.36 9.04 34.77
C GLY A 219 8.01 8.83 33.40
N ASP A 220 7.97 7.60 32.87
CA ASP A 220 8.61 7.18 31.61
C ASP A 220 7.59 7.04 30.46
N PRO A 221 7.70 7.84 29.38
CA PRO A 221 6.82 7.73 28.22
C PRO A 221 7.21 6.64 27.20
N ALA A 222 8.39 6.00 27.32
CA ALA A 222 8.96 5.18 26.24
C ALA A 222 8.07 3.99 25.82
N ALA A 223 7.29 3.42 26.74
CA ALA A 223 6.34 2.36 26.42
C ALA A 223 5.11 2.88 25.64
N ALA A 224 4.56 4.02 26.05
CA ALA A 224 3.42 4.67 25.39
C ALA A 224 3.78 5.13 23.96
N VAL A 225 4.95 5.76 23.77
CA VAL A 225 5.43 6.18 22.43
C VAL A 225 5.65 4.98 21.49
N ARG A 226 6.13 3.84 22.02
CA ARG A 226 6.23 2.58 21.25
C ARG A 226 4.86 1.98 20.91
N SER A 227 3.84 2.18 21.76
CA SER A 227 2.46 1.76 21.50
C SER A 227 1.86 2.53 20.32
N LEU A 228 1.99 3.86 20.33
CA LEU A 228 1.56 4.75 19.24
C LEU A 228 2.13 4.33 17.87
N LYS A 229 3.44 4.04 17.82
CA LYS A 229 4.11 3.58 16.59
C LYS A 229 3.55 2.26 16.05
N ARG A 230 3.15 1.33 16.93
CA ARG A 230 2.61 0.01 16.53
C ARG A 230 1.21 0.09 15.92
N GLN A 231 0.48 1.17 16.19
CA GLN A 231 -0.89 1.38 15.72
C GLN A 231 -0.97 2.15 14.40
N ASP A 232 0.17 2.50 13.78
CA ASP A 232 0.26 3.38 12.58
C ASP A 232 -0.53 4.70 12.74
N ALA A 233 -0.57 5.23 13.96
CA ALA A 233 -1.13 6.56 14.20
C ALA A 233 -0.18 7.63 13.64
N ARG A 234 -0.77 8.67 13.02
CA ARG A 234 -0.02 9.72 12.31
C ARG A 234 -0.27 11.13 12.83
N ILE A 235 -1.48 11.40 13.30
CA ILE A 235 -1.88 12.66 13.92
C ILE A 235 -1.97 12.44 15.42
N PHE A 236 -1.16 13.16 16.19
CA PHE A 236 -1.02 12.99 17.64
C PHE A 236 -1.47 14.23 18.40
N VAL A 237 -2.17 14.04 19.52
CA VAL A 237 -2.48 15.08 20.50
C VAL A 237 -1.76 14.78 21.81
N GLY A 238 -0.81 15.63 22.19
CA GLY A 238 -0.03 15.53 23.41
C GLY A 238 -0.60 16.42 24.53
N LEU A 239 -0.93 15.80 25.66
CA LEU A 239 -1.51 16.45 26.85
C LEU A 239 -0.66 16.13 28.08
N PHE A 240 0.34 16.95 28.36
CA PHE A 240 1.30 16.77 29.46
C PHE A 240 1.89 18.12 29.86
N TYR A 241 2.75 18.14 30.89
CA TYR A 241 3.55 19.32 31.27
C TYR A 241 4.86 19.41 30.49
N GLU A 242 5.50 20.58 30.54
CA GLU A 242 6.75 20.94 29.83
C GLU A 242 7.91 19.93 30.04
N LYS A 243 8.12 19.51 31.29
CA LYS A 243 9.16 18.54 31.67
C LYS A 243 8.90 17.15 31.09
N GLU A 244 7.64 16.73 31.09
CA GLU A 244 7.17 15.49 30.49
C GLU A 244 7.25 15.58 28.96
N ALA A 245 6.99 16.75 28.37
CA ALA A 245 7.14 17.01 26.93
C ALA A 245 8.58 16.75 26.45
N ARG A 246 9.60 17.25 27.17
CA ARG A 246 11.00 16.96 26.82
C ARG A 246 11.33 15.46 26.81
N LYS A 247 10.82 14.69 27.79
CA LYS A 247 10.97 13.23 27.81
C LYS A 247 10.27 12.57 26.62
N VAL A 248 9.03 12.96 26.35
CA VAL A 248 8.22 12.44 25.23
C VAL A 248 8.93 12.72 23.91
N PHE A 249 9.37 13.95 23.64
CA PHE A 249 9.99 14.31 22.36
C PHE A 249 11.38 13.67 22.17
N CYS A 250 12.13 13.43 23.24
CA CYS A 250 13.35 12.61 23.17
C CYS A 250 13.05 11.15 22.76
N GLU A 251 11.95 10.55 23.23
CA GLU A 251 11.51 9.23 22.76
C GLU A 251 10.91 9.27 21.35
N VAL A 252 10.17 10.31 20.97
CA VAL A 252 9.68 10.54 19.60
C VAL A 252 10.83 10.60 18.60
N TYR A 253 11.93 11.28 18.95
CA TYR A 253 13.16 11.28 18.16
C TYR A 253 13.74 9.87 18.00
N LYS A 254 13.97 9.14 19.10
CA LYS A 254 14.51 7.77 19.09
C LYS A 254 13.63 6.79 18.30
N GLN A 255 12.31 6.94 18.37
CA GLN A 255 11.35 6.10 17.64
C GLN A 255 11.10 6.57 16.19
N LYS A 256 11.64 7.73 15.78
CA LYS A 256 11.41 8.38 14.47
C LYS A 256 9.93 8.70 14.18
N LEU A 257 9.19 9.17 15.18
CA LEU A 257 7.77 9.61 15.07
C LEU A 257 7.64 11.11 14.74
N TYR A 258 8.50 11.62 13.86
CA TYR A 258 8.53 13.03 13.43
C TYR A 258 8.81 13.14 11.92
N GLY A 259 8.66 14.33 11.35
CA GLY A 259 8.89 14.59 9.93
C GLY A 259 7.64 14.35 9.05
N ARG A 260 7.83 14.00 7.77
CA ARG A 260 6.76 14.04 6.73
C ARG A 260 5.55 13.11 6.96
N LYS A 261 5.64 12.14 7.87
CA LYS A 261 4.55 11.20 8.19
C LYS A 261 3.67 11.63 9.38
N TYR A 262 4.15 12.56 10.21
CA TYR A 262 3.64 12.74 11.57
C TYR A 262 3.34 14.20 11.88
N VAL A 263 2.21 14.46 12.55
CA VAL A 263 1.83 15.79 13.03
C VAL A 263 1.55 15.70 14.53
N TRP A 264 2.10 16.63 15.30
CA TRP A 264 1.88 16.74 16.74
C TRP A 264 1.10 18.01 17.06
N PHE A 265 0.08 17.87 17.92
CA PHE A 265 -0.65 18.96 18.56
C PHE A 265 -0.28 19.02 20.04
N LEU A 266 0.20 20.17 20.49
CA LEU A 266 0.55 20.44 21.89
C LEU A 266 -0.28 21.60 22.46
N ILE A 267 -0.03 21.94 23.72
CA ILE A 267 -0.61 23.09 24.41
C ILE A 267 0.38 24.26 24.26
N GLY A 268 -0.11 25.48 23.97
CA GLY A 268 0.77 26.61 23.59
C GLY A 268 1.49 27.34 24.73
N TRP A 269 1.00 27.23 25.96
CA TRP A 269 1.52 27.88 27.18
C TRP A 269 2.98 27.56 27.62
N TYR A 270 3.76 26.87 26.79
CA TYR A 270 5.18 26.59 27.05
C TYR A 270 6.06 27.79 26.65
N PRO A 271 7.21 28.01 27.31
CA PRO A 271 8.21 28.96 26.84
C PRO A 271 8.68 28.64 25.41
N ASP A 272 8.96 29.66 24.57
CA ASP A 272 9.38 29.49 23.17
C ASP A 272 10.53 28.47 22.95
N ASP A 273 11.39 28.30 23.94
CA ASP A 273 12.59 27.46 23.94
C ASP A 273 12.48 26.17 24.79
N TRP A 274 11.26 25.79 25.23
CA TRP A 274 11.00 24.65 26.14
C TRP A 274 11.63 23.31 25.74
N TYR A 275 11.88 23.11 24.43
CA TYR A 275 12.43 21.90 23.85
C TYR A 275 13.96 21.78 24.00
N ILE A 276 14.64 22.85 24.42
CA ILE A 276 16.07 22.84 24.72
C ILE A 276 16.30 22.10 26.06
N PRO A 277 17.13 21.04 26.12
CA PRO A 277 17.40 20.33 27.37
C PRO A 277 18.11 21.22 28.40
N LEU A 278 17.60 21.24 29.63
CA LEU A 278 18.16 22.03 30.73
C LEU A 278 19.38 21.36 31.37
N SER A 279 20.36 22.18 31.76
CA SER A 279 21.60 21.75 32.45
C SER A 279 21.31 21.13 33.82
N GLY A 280 21.08 19.81 33.85
CA GLY A 280 20.75 19.04 35.05
C GLY A 280 19.68 17.97 34.85
N GLU A 281 18.94 18.00 33.73
CA GLU A 281 18.01 16.92 33.38
C GLU A 281 18.74 15.74 32.72
N MET A 282 18.50 14.51 33.20
CA MET A 282 19.05 13.28 32.60
C MET A 282 18.27 12.89 31.32
N LEU A 283 18.46 13.67 30.26
CA LEU A 283 17.88 13.43 28.93
C LEU A 283 18.98 12.93 27.96
N ASN A 284 18.77 11.76 27.37
CA ASN A 284 19.70 11.15 26.41
C ASN A 284 19.54 11.72 24.96
N CYS A 285 19.19 13.00 24.82
CA CYS A 285 18.99 13.68 23.53
C CYS A 285 19.61 15.08 23.52
N THR A 286 20.15 15.52 22.38
CA THR A 286 20.73 16.86 22.23
C THR A 286 19.70 17.89 21.77
N ALA A 287 20.01 19.18 21.92
CA ALA A 287 19.12 20.28 21.50
C ALA A 287 18.75 20.21 20.00
N ASP A 288 19.70 19.86 19.12
CA ASP A 288 19.44 19.70 17.68
C ASP A 288 18.47 18.55 17.38
N GLN A 289 18.59 17.44 18.12
CA GLN A 289 17.68 16.28 17.99
C GLN A 289 16.26 16.62 18.47
N MET A 290 16.16 17.38 19.56
CA MET A 290 14.88 17.89 20.07
C MET A 290 14.24 18.86 19.07
N LYS A 291 14.99 19.83 18.54
CA LYS A 291 14.52 20.78 17.54
C LYS A 291 14.03 20.08 16.26
N LEU A 292 14.76 19.06 15.80
CA LEU A 292 14.38 18.24 14.64
C LEU A 292 13.07 17.48 14.89
N ALA A 293 12.86 16.96 16.11
CA ALA A 293 11.67 16.20 16.48
C ALA A 293 10.43 17.06 16.74
N THR A 294 10.60 18.32 17.17
CA THR A 294 9.52 19.27 17.43
C THR A 294 9.13 20.12 16.22
N GLN A 295 9.95 20.21 15.17
CA GLN A 295 9.66 21.02 13.98
C GLN A 295 8.26 20.72 13.39
N TYR A 296 7.52 21.79 13.05
CA TYR A 296 6.17 21.78 12.45
C TYR A 296 5.02 21.27 13.34
N HIS A 297 5.23 21.02 14.64
CA HIS A 297 4.12 20.80 15.56
C HIS A 297 3.22 22.04 15.66
N PHE A 298 1.93 21.82 15.91
CA PHE A 298 0.95 22.87 16.18
C PHE A 298 0.76 23.05 17.69
N THR A 299 0.57 24.29 18.12
CA THR A 299 0.14 24.64 19.47
C THR A 299 -1.26 25.26 19.44
N THR A 300 -2.02 25.03 20.51
CA THR A 300 -3.30 25.71 20.77
C THR A 300 -3.27 26.34 22.16
N GLU A 301 -3.57 27.63 22.25
CA GLU A 301 -3.60 28.42 23.48
C GLU A 301 -4.85 29.31 23.53
N ALA A 302 -5.37 29.62 24.72
CA ALA A 302 -6.45 30.58 24.89
C ALA A 302 -5.89 32.00 25.11
N LEU A 303 -6.42 33.01 24.44
CA LEU A 303 -5.87 34.37 24.52
C LEU A 303 -5.98 34.98 25.94
N MET A 304 -4.82 35.17 26.57
CA MET A 304 -4.70 35.83 27.87
C MET A 304 -4.52 37.35 27.78
N HIS A 305 -4.20 37.88 26.59
CA HIS A 305 -4.06 39.32 26.32
C HIS A 305 -5.02 39.78 25.21
N SER A 306 -5.57 41.00 25.33
CA SER A 306 -6.29 41.64 24.23
C SER A 306 -5.32 41.98 23.08
N GLN A 307 -5.70 41.63 21.85
CA GLN A 307 -4.99 42.00 20.62
C GLN A 307 -5.28 43.47 20.21
N ASP A 308 -6.38 44.04 20.68
CA ASP A 308 -6.76 45.43 20.40
C ASP A 308 -5.86 46.40 21.19
N ASN A 309 -5.34 47.45 20.52
CA ASN A 309 -4.65 48.56 21.19
C ASN A 309 -5.62 49.48 21.99
N LYS A 310 -6.92 49.18 22.02
CA LYS A 310 -7.94 49.96 22.73
C LYS A 310 -7.75 49.83 24.25
N PRO A 311 -7.91 50.91 25.03
CA PRO A 311 -7.89 50.81 26.48
C PRO A 311 -9.14 50.05 26.99
N GLY A 312 -8.94 49.17 27.96
CA GLY A 312 -10.02 48.52 28.70
C GLY A 312 -10.62 49.41 29.79
N VAL A 313 -11.43 48.83 30.67
CA VAL A 313 -12.11 49.56 31.77
C VAL A 313 -11.15 50.30 32.72
N SER A 314 -9.91 49.84 32.85
CA SER A 314 -8.85 50.49 33.65
C SER A 314 -8.25 51.75 32.99
N GLY A 315 -8.61 52.05 31.74
CA GLY A 315 -7.97 53.09 30.93
C GLY A 315 -6.63 52.67 30.31
N MET A 316 -6.16 51.45 30.56
CA MET A 316 -4.93 50.89 29.98
C MET A 316 -5.24 49.82 28.92
N ASN A 317 -4.37 49.69 27.92
CA ASN A 317 -4.36 48.55 26.99
C ASN A 317 -3.34 47.47 27.41
N SER A 318 -3.35 46.30 26.75
CA SER A 318 -2.47 45.16 27.05
C SER A 318 -0.99 45.52 27.15
N LYS A 319 -0.50 46.39 26.25
CA LYS A 319 0.92 46.77 26.19
C LYS A 319 1.32 47.69 27.33
N GLN A 320 0.45 48.63 27.69
CA GLN A 320 0.64 49.51 28.85
C GLN A 320 0.62 48.73 30.17
N PHE A 321 -0.28 47.75 30.29
CA PHE A 321 -0.31 46.83 31.44
C PHE A 321 0.99 46.03 31.53
N VAL A 322 1.44 45.38 30.44
CA VAL A 322 2.67 44.59 30.41
C VAL A 322 3.89 45.43 30.79
N HIS A 323 3.99 46.67 30.29
CA HIS A 323 5.05 47.61 30.67
C HIS A 323 5.03 47.90 32.18
N ARG A 324 3.89 48.36 32.70
CA ARG A 324 3.73 48.74 34.11
C ARG A 324 3.95 47.55 35.08
N LEU A 325 3.51 46.35 34.69
CA LEU A 325 3.78 45.14 35.47
C LEU A 325 5.28 44.80 35.45
N SER A 326 5.93 44.90 34.29
CA SER A 326 7.38 44.62 34.17
C SER A 326 8.23 45.57 35.02
N GLU A 327 7.81 46.83 35.19
CA GLU A 327 8.45 47.80 36.10
C GLU A 327 8.25 47.48 37.59
N MET A 328 7.26 46.65 37.94
CA MET A 328 6.98 46.22 39.32
C MET A 328 7.64 44.89 39.70
N LEU A 329 8.25 44.17 38.76
CA LEU A 329 8.83 42.85 38.99
C LEU A 329 10.34 42.93 39.25
N GLU A 330 10.81 42.19 40.27
CA GLU A 330 12.24 42.04 40.55
C GLU A 330 12.97 41.15 39.53
N LYS A 331 12.21 40.27 38.86
CA LYS A 331 12.68 39.34 37.83
C LYS A 331 12.24 39.81 36.45
N ALA A 332 12.98 39.39 35.41
CA ALA A 332 12.56 39.63 34.03
C ALA A 332 11.27 38.83 33.70
N PRO A 333 10.37 39.35 32.84
CA PRO A 333 9.09 38.72 32.51
C PRO A 333 9.19 37.25 32.05
N ASN A 334 10.23 36.92 31.28
CA ASN A 334 10.46 35.59 30.72
C ASN A 334 10.82 34.50 31.76
N ILE A 335 11.26 34.90 32.97
CA ILE A 335 11.61 33.98 34.07
C ILE A 335 10.66 34.10 35.27
N THR A 336 9.61 34.92 35.15
CA THR A 336 8.65 35.17 36.23
C THR A 336 7.48 34.20 36.16
N GLY A 337 7.25 33.43 37.23
CA GLY A 337 6.14 32.47 37.28
C GLY A 337 4.78 33.15 37.17
N GLY A 338 3.92 32.70 36.26
CA GLY A 338 2.57 33.25 36.09
C GLY A 338 2.49 34.60 35.38
N PHE A 339 3.54 35.02 34.66
CA PHE A 339 3.51 36.28 33.91
C PHE A 339 2.44 36.30 32.80
N PRO A 340 2.26 35.24 31.96
CA PRO A 340 1.20 35.20 30.94
C PRO A 340 -0.22 35.26 31.51
N GLU A 341 -0.45 34.69 32.68
CA GLU A 341 -1.75 34.64 33.36
C GLU A 341 -2.03 35.87 34.23
N SER A 342 -1.03 36.74 34.43
CA SER A 342 -1.16 37.99 35.20
C SER A 342 -2.30 38.92 34.75
N PRO A 343 -2.69 39.05 33.46
CA PRO A 343 -3.85 39.83 33.05
C PRO A 343 -5.16 39.22 33.56
N LEU A 344 -5.23 37.90 33.76
CA LEU A 344 -6.40 37.21 34.30
C LEU A 344 -6.60 37.48 35.79
N ALA A 345 -5.51 37.67 36.54
CA ALA A 345 -5.53 38.08 37.94
C ALA A 345 -5.90 39.56 38.07
N TYR A 346 -5.35 40.42 37.20
CA TYR A 346 -5.74 41.83 37.09
C TYR A 346 -7.22 41.98 36.76
N ASP A 347 -7.68 41.26 35.73
CA ASP A 347 -9.08 41.25 35.31
C ASP A 347 -9.98 40.47 36.27
N ALA A 348 -9.48 39.58 37.13
CA ALA A 348 -10.29 38.97 38.21
C ALA A 348 -10.61 40.01 39.29
N ILE A 349 -9.61 40.81 39.70
CA ILE A 349 -9.85 41.97 40.57
C ILE A 349 -10.77 42.95 39.84
N TRP A 350 -10.46 43.37 38.61
CA TRP A 350 -11.36 44.26 37.86
C TRP A 350 -12.73 43.65 37.55
N HIS A 351 -12.91 42.33 37.55
CA HIS A 351 -14.23 41.70 37.44
C HIS A 351 -15.01 41.85 38.74
N ASN A 352 -14.40 41.51 39.87
CA ASN A 352 -14.95 41.81 41.19
C ASN A 352 -15.34 43.29 41.23
N ILE A 353 -14.56 44.19 40.64
CA ILE A 353 -14.86 45.63 40.60
C ILE A 353 -15.76 46.11 39.44
N TYR A 354 -15.91 45.36 38.35
CA TYR A 354 -16.91 45.65 37.33
C TYR A 354 -18.31 45.31 37.82
N LEU A 355 -18.41 44.29 38.69
CA LEU A 355 -19.46 44.18 39.69
C LEU A 355 -19.58 45.55 40.42
N PHE A 356 -18.58 45.98 41.18
CA PHE A 356 -18.65 47.16 42.06
C PHE A 356 -18.94 48.54 41.41
N ILE A 357 -18.52 48.81 40.17
CA ILE A 357 -18.47 50.18 39.60
C ILE A 357 -19.29 50.35 38.31
N TYR A 358 -19.06 49.51 37.31
CA TYR A 358 -19.19 49.97 35.92
C TYR A 358 -20.54 49.68 35.26
N ARG A 359 -21.60 50.03 35.98
CA ARG A 359 -22.74 50.67 35.33
C ARG A 359 -23.14 51.92 36.12
N ALA A 360 -22.43 53.01 35.84
CA ALA A 360 -22.98 54.38 35.89
C ALA A 360 -24.16 54.57 34.89
N ALA A 361 -24.60 53.50 34.22
CA ALA A 361 -25.83 53.36 33.45
C ALA A 361 -26.60 52.06 33.83
N ALA A 362 -26.75 51.77 35.15
CA ALA A 362 -27.55 50.71 35.81
C ALA A 362 -26.93 49.30 36.11
N ILE A 363 -26.99 48.80 37.35
CA ILE A 363 -27.03 47.34 37.66
C ILE A 363 -25.73 46.53 37.45
N ALA A 364 -24.81 46.55 38.43
CA ALA A 364 -23.84 45.46 38.72
C ALA A 364 -23.42 45.37 40.21
N LEU A 365 -23.24 46.52 40.87
CA LEU A 365 -23.45 46.72 42.31
C LEU A 365 -24.21 48.00 42.64
N ASN A 366 -24.59 48.75 41.62
CA ASN A 366 -25.98 49.18 41.50
C ASN A 366 -26.93 48.01 41.11
N CYS A 367 -26.46 46.75 41.16
CA CYS A 367 -27.29 45.52 41.15
C CYS A 367 -27.44 45.10 42.61
N THR A 368 -26.40 44.52 43.21
CA THR A 368 -26.41 44.12 44.63
C THR A 368 -26.72 45.30 45.56
N MET A 369 -26.01 46.45 45.54
CA MET A 369 -26.36 47.54 46.47
C MET A 369 -27.71 48.20 46.16
N ASN A 370 -28.20 48.25 44.91
CA ASN A 370 -29.59 48.73 44.69
C ASN A 370 -30.60 47.72 45.23
N HIS A 371 -30.37 46.42 45.07
CA HIS A 371 -31.29 45.40 45.55
C HIS A 371 -31.26 45.34 47.09
N LEU A 372 -30.09 45.47 47.70
CA LEU A 372 -29.92 45.59 49.14
C LEU A 372 -30.46 46.94 49.68
N GLU A 373 -30.29 48.06 48.98
CA GLU A 373 -30.91 49.36 49.32
C GLU A 373 -32.45 49.30 49.18
N MET A 374 -33.00 48.53 48.23
CA MET A 374 -34.44 48.21 48.15
C MET A 374 -34.92 47.27 49.28
N SER A 375 -34.02 46.46 49.83
CA SER A 375 -34.27 45.51 50.93
C SER A 375 -33.80 46.01 52.32
N ASN A 376 -33.39 47.28 52.45
CA ASN A 376 -32.82 47.88 53.68
C ASN A 376 -31.61 47.12 54.31
N GLN A 377 -30.79 46.42 53.51
CA GLN A 377 -29.57 45.74 53.96
C GLN A 377 -28.30 46.46 53.46
N SER A 378 -27.18 46.35 54.18
CA SER A 378 -25.87 46.85 53.76
C SER A 378 -24.89 45.72 53.45
N LEU A 379 -23.92 45.97 52.58
CA LEU A 379 -22.81 45.04 52.32
C LEU A 379 -21.92 44.83 53.56
N ASN A 380 -21.94 45.77 54.51
CA ASN A 380 -21.25 45.66 55.79
C ASN A 380 -21.92 44.66 56.75
N ASP A 381 -23.18 44.29 56.50
CA ASP A 381 -23.95 43.35 57.33
C ASP A 381 -23.74 41.89 56.90
N PHE A 382 -22.80 41.63 55.98
CA PHE A 382 -22.51 40.30 55.48
C PHE A 382 -21.89 39.40 56.57
N THR A 383 -22.57 38.29 56.84
CA THR A 383 -22.07 37.16 57.62
C THR A 383 -22.04 35.91 56.74
N TYR A 384 -21.21 34.93 57.09
CA TYR A 384 -21.16 33.65 56.34
C TYR A 384 -22.47 32.84 56.39
N GLU A 385 -23.42 33.23 57.26
CA GLU A 385 -24.77 32.63 57.34
C GLU A 385 -25.76 33.30 56.37
N ASN A 386 -25.46 34.49 55.84
CA ASN A 386 -26.36 35.27 55.00
C ASN A 386 -26.33 34.79 53.52
N ALA A 387 -27.20 33.83 53.22
CA ALA A 387 -27.38 33.30 51.87
C ALA A 387 -28.02 34.28 50.88
N GLU A 388 -28.80 35.28 51.34
CA GLU A 388 -29.48 36.25 50.46
C GLU A 388 -28.47 37.16 49.75
N ILE A 389 -27.56 37.77 50.52
CA ILE A 389 -26.48 38.62 49.97
C ILE A 389 -25.61 37.80 48.99
N ALA A 390 -25.27 36.56 49.35
CA ALA A 390 -24.48 35.69 48.48
C ALA A 390 -25.18 35.34 47.16
N GLN A 391 -26.50 35.06 47.19
CA GLN A 391 -27.28 34.80 45.98
C GLN A 391 -27.36 36.02 45.07
N GLU A 392 -27.55 37.22 45.62
CA GLU A 392 -27.55 38.45 44.82
C GLU A 392 -26.19 38.72 44.15
N ILE A 393 -25.08 38.53 44.87
CA ILE A 393 -23.74 38.63 44.29
C ILE A 393 -23.55 37.58 43.18
N LEU A 394 -23.98 36.33 43.40
CA LEU A 394 -23.94 35.25 42.42
C LEU A 394 -24.76 35.56 41.15
N LEU A 395 -25.92 36.20 41.30
CA LEU A 395 -26.78 36.61 40.18
C LEU A 395 -26.18 37.77 39.38
N CYS A 396 -25.56 38.75 40.03
CA CYS A 396 -24.88 39.84 39.35
C CYS A 396 -23.59 39.33 38.66
N MET A 397 -22.85 38.39 39.25
CA MET A 397 -21.65 37.73 38.67
C MET A 397 -21.94 36.96 37.36
N LYS A 398 -23.16 36.47 37.16
CA LYS A 398 -23.56 35.81 35.89
C LYS A 398 -23.87 36.81 34.77
N LYS A 399 -24.08 38.10 35.09
CA LYS A 399 -24.54 39.14 34.14
C LYS A 399 -23.45 40.13 33.74
N THR A 400 -22.27 40.04 34.35
CA THR A 400 -21.12 40.92 34.07
C THR A 400 -20.52 40.63 32.69
N LYS A 401 -20.42 41.69 31.88
CA LYS A 401 -19.63 41.73 30.65
C LYS A 401 -18.85 43.04 30.60
N PHE A 402 -17.54 42.96 30.37
CA PHE A 402 -16.69 44.13 30.15
C PHE A 402 -15.47 43.81 29.28
N THR A 403 -14.76 44.83 28.83
CA THR A 403 -13.47 44.70 28.16
C THR A 403 -12.36 45.06 29.15
N GLY A 404 -11.62 44.05 29.58
CA GLY A 404 -10.45 44.15 30.45
C GLY A 404 -9.14 44.16 29.66
N VAL A 405 -8.02 43.94 30.35
CA VAL A 405 -6.69 43.84 29.74
C VAL A 405 -6.53 42.54 28.94
N SER A 406 -7.16 41.46 29.41
CA SER A 406 -7.19 40.16 28.74
C SER A 406 -8.15 40.10 27.54
N GLY A 407 -8.88 41.18 27.26
CA GLY A 407 -9.90 41.28 26.22
C GLY A 407 -11.31 41.32 26.81
N ASP A 408 -12.31 40.85 26.06
CA ASP A 408 -13.67 40.71 26.61
C ASP A 408 -13.67 39.65 27.72
N VAL A 409 -14.28 40.01 28.86
CA VAL A 409 -14.47 39.18 30.05
C VAL A 409 -15.97 38.98 30.24
N MET A 410 -16.41 37.73 30.07
CA MET A 410 -17.76 37.25 30.35
C MET A 410 -17.70 35.76 30.69
N PHE A 411 -18.64 35.28 31.49
CA PHE A 411 -18.69 33.88 31.91
C PHE A 411 -19.74 33.07 31.17
N SER A 412 -19.43 31.79 30.93
CA SER A 412 -20.39 30.78 30.52
C SER A 412 -21.37 30.45 31.67
N GLU A 413 -22.45 29.72 31.37
CA GLU A 413 -23.34 29.19 32.42
C GLU A 413 -22.58 28.27 33.40
N LYS A 414 -21.55 27.57 32.92
CA LYS A 414 -20.59 26.76 33.70
C LYS A 414 -19.60 27.60 34.54
N GLY A 415 -19.59 28.93 34.42
CA GLY A 415 -18.78 29.85 35.24
C GLY A 415 -17.38 30.14 34.69
N GLU A 416 -17.14 29.81 33.43
CA GLU A 416 -15.83 29.82 32.81
C GLU A 416 -15.67 31.02 31.89
N ARG A 417 -14.49 31.61 31.81
CA ARG A 417 -14.24 32.69 30.85
C ARG A 417 -14.38 32.18 29.42
N ILE A 418 -15.20 32.88 28.65
CA ILE A 418 -15.29 32.77 27.20
C ILE A 418 -14.09 33.50 26.59
N ALA A 419 -13.26 32.80 25.82
CA ALA A 419 -12.07 33.35 25.16
C ALA A 419 -11.90 32.83 23.72
N LEU A 420 -11.08 33.51 22.93
CA LEU A 420 -10.63 33.05 21.62
C LEU A 420 -9.43 32.11 21.78
N THR A 421 -9.29 31.13 20.88
CA THR A 421 -8.10 30.25 20.84
C THR A 421 -7.15 30.73 19.75
N GLN A 422 -5.89 30.97 20.10
CA GLN A 422 -4.76 31.18 19.18
C GLN A 422 -4.18 29.84 18.74
N ILE A 423 -3.80 29.75 17.46
CA ILE A 423 -3.21 28.56 16.84
C ILE A 423 -1.88 28.97 16.23
N GLU A 424 -0.83 28.22 16.52
CA GLU A 424 0.52 28.52 16.07
C GLU A 424 1.24 27.26 15.61
N GLN A 425 2.38 27.45 14.95
CA GLN A 425 3.23 26.36 14.49
C GLN A 425 4.70 26.69 14.72
N LEU A 426 5.48 25.73 15.23
CA LEU A 426 6.93 25.88 15.33
C LEU A 426 7.58 25.75 13.94
N GLN A 427 8.11 26.85 13.42
CA GLN A 427 8.83 26.92 12.15
C GLN A 427 10.28 27.36 12.39
N ASP A 428 11.22 26.48 12.09
CA ASP A 428 12.67 26.73 12.12
C ASP A 428 13.23 27.17 13.49
N GLY A 429 12.48 26.87 14.56
CA GLY A 429 12.78 27.23 15.95
C GLY A 429 12.06 28.48 16.47
N LYS A 430 11.11 29.04 15.71
CA LYS A 430 10.28 30.17 16.11
C LYS A 430 8.79 29.81 15.97
N TYR A 431 7.96 30.21 16.93
CA TYR A 431 6.50 30.10 16.79
C TYR A 431 5.96 31.17 15.82
N GLU A 432 5.16 30.74 14.85
CA GLU A 432 4.44 31.61 13.92
C GLU A 432 2.93 31.41 14.09
N ILE A 433 2.18 32.50 14.21
CA ILE A 433 0.72 32.47 14.37
C ILE A 433 0.07 32.04 13.05
N MET A 434 -0.75 30.99 13.12
CA MET A 434 -1.47 30.40 12.00
C MET A 434 -2.91 30.92 11.89
N GLY A 435 -3.54 31.26 13.01
CA GLY A 435 -4.92 31.76 13.04
C GLY A 435 -5.54 31.86 14.43
N PHE A 436 -6.80 32.29 14.47
CA PHE A 436 -7.62 32.35 15.68
C PHE A 436 -8.97 31.68 15.46
N TYR A 437 -9.48 31.01 16.48
CA TYR A 437 -10.79 30.36 16.48
C TYR A 437 -11.71 30.94 17.56
N ASP A 438 -12.91 31.34 17.15
CA ASP A 438 -14.02 31.64 18.06
C ASP A 438 -14.98 30.44 18.11
N TYR A 439 -15.00 29.74 19.24
CA TYR A 439 -15.87 28.58 19.43
C TYR A 439 -17.38 28.93 19.47
N ARG A 440 -17.76 30.20 19.66
CA ARG A 440 -19.16 30.63 19.73
C ARG A 440 -19.78 30.93 18.37
N SER A 441 -18.98 31.48 17.46
CA SER A 441 -19.40 31.76 16.08
C SER A 441 -18.94 30.69 15.10
N GLU A 442 -18.26 29.64 15.60
CA GLU A 442 -17.61 28.58 14.82
C GLU A 442 -16.64 29.10 13.75
N ASN A 443 -16.12 30.32 13.95
CA ASN A 443 -15.37 31.06 12.95
C ASN A 443 -13.87 30.82 13.11
N LEU A 444 -13.27 30.19 12.09
CA LEU A 444 -11.82 30.00 11.99
C LEU A 444 -11.21 31.06 11.09
N THR A 445 -10.58 32.07 11.70
CA THR A 445 -9.74 33.03 10.99
C THR A 445 -8.36 32.40 10.74
N TRP A 446 -8.00 32.19 9.46
CA TRP A 446 -6.78 31.47 9.09
C TRP A 446 -5.87 32.32 8.20
N LEU A 447 -4.56 32.31 8.50
CA LEU A 447 -3.57 33.18 7.87
C LEU A 447 -2.80 32.52 6.71
N ASN A 448 -3.04 31.24 6.42
CA ASN A 448 -2.40 30.47 5.34
C ASN A 448 -0.85 30.51 5.39
N LYS A 449 -0.27 30.36 6.59
CA LYS A 449 1.18 30.37 6.85
C LYS A 449 1.76 29.00 7.19
N GLU A 450 0.93 27.96 7.20
CA GLU A 450 1.32 26.60 7.59
C GLU A 450 2.41 26.05 6.67
N LYS A 451 3.42 25.42 7.28
CA LYS A 451 4.45 24.68 6.57
C LYS A 451 4.37 23.21 6.96
N PHE A 452 4.44 22.35 5.95
CA PHE A 452 4.61 20.91 6.13
C PHE A 452 5.90 20.48 5.43
N VAL A 453 6.47 19.34 5.84
CA VAL A 453 7.66 18.80 5.19
C VAL A 453 7.36 18.53 3.71
N ALA A 454 8.14 19.14 2.83
CA ALA A 454 7.95 19.14 1.37
C ALA A 454 6.59 19.72 0.89
N ASN A 455 6.00 20.65 1.64
CA ASN A 455 4.74 21.35 1.33
C ASN A 455 3.55 20.42 1.03
N LYS A 456 3.56 19.19 1.56
CA LYS A 456 2.45 18.22 1.45
C LYS A 456 1.87 17.94 2.82
N ILE A 457 0.54 18.06 2.94
CA ILE A 457 -0.21 17.67 4.14
C ILE A 457 0.02 16.15 4.37
N PRO A 458 0.47 15.71 5.56
CA PRO A 458 0.59 14.28 5.86
C PRO A 458 -0.79 13.60 5.85
N PRO A 459 -0.95 12.43 5.20
CA PRO A 459 -2.17 11.64 5.33
C PRO A 459 -2.23 10.99 6.73
N ASP A 460 -3.43 10.83 7.26
CA ASP A 460 -3.71 10.25 8.58
C ASP A 460 -3.56 8.72 8.62
N GLU A 461 -3.50 8.05 7.46
CA GLU A 461 -3.16 6.64 7.32
C GLU A 461 -2.07 6.34 6.28
N THR A 462 -1.57 5.11 6.27
CA THR A 462 -0.70 4.61 5.21
C THR A 462 -1.48 4.39 3.91
N ILE A 463 -1.08 5.05 2.83
CA ILE A 463 -1.67 4.85 1.51
C ILE A 463 -1.24 3.47 1.00
N ILE A 464 -2.20 2.55 0.88
CA ILE A 464 -1.95 1.22 0.29
C ILE A 464 -2.14 1.35 -1.22
N GLN A 465 -1.16 0.89 -1.99
CA GLN A 465 -1.27 0.76 -3.44
C GLN A 465 -1.04 -0.68 -3.85
N ASP A 466 -1.93 -1.20 -4.68
CA ASP A 466 -1.88 -2.58 -5.16
C ASP A 466 -1.04 -2.63 -6.45
N LYS A 467 0.06 -3.41 -6.46
CA LYS A 467 0.95 -3.60 -7.61
C LYS A 467 0.93 -5.06 -8.07
N TRP A 468 0.70 -5.29 -9.35
CA TRP A 468 0.73 -6.62 -9.96
C TRP A 468 2.13 -6.92 -10.52
N LEU A 469 2.65 -8.10 -10.23
CA LEU A 469 3.83 -8.67 -10.88
C LEU A 469 3.40 -9.36 -12.18
N SER A 470 4.07 -9.00 -13.26
CA SER A 470 3.83 -9.48 -14.63
C SER A 470 5.19 -9.59 -15.34
N VAL A 471 5.22 -10.18 -16.53
CA VAL A 471 6.45 -10.24 -17.34
C VAL A 471 6.72 -8.88 -17.96
N ASN A 472 7.99 -8.46 -17.95
CA ASN A 472 8.43 -7.22 -18.58
C ASN A 472 8.16 -7.21 -20.11
N PHE A 473 7.60 -6.11 -20.62
CA PHE A 473 7.18 -5.99 -22.02
C PHE A 473 8.34 -6.12 -23.02
N ASP A 474 9.50 -5.52 -22.75
CA ASP A 474 10.66 -5.57 -23.65
C ASP A 474 11.22 -7.00 -23.76
N LEU A 475 11.24 -7.72 -22.64
CA LEU A 475 11.64 -9.13 -22.57
C LEU A 475 10.69 -10.01 -23.40
N TYR A 476 9.38 -9.80 -23.27
CA TYR A 476 8.36 -10.50 -24.04
C TYR A 476 8.50 -10.23 -25.55
N LEU A 477 8.67 -8.96 -25.93
CA LEU A 477 8.84 -8.55 -27.32
C LEU A 477 10.11 -9.14 -27.96
N ALA A 478 11.23 -9.17 -27.23
CA ALA A 478 12.50 -9.72 -27.71
C ALA A 478 12.39 -11.20 -28.10
N PHE A 479 11.82 -12.04 -27.22
CA PHE A 479 11.61 -13.46 -27.53
C PHE A 479 10.53 -13.68 -28.60
N GLY A 480 9.48 -12.83 -28.63
CA GLY A 480 8.45 -12.89 -29.66
C GLY A 480 8.98 -12.61 -31.07
N LEU A 481 9.83 -11.60 -31.23
CA LEU A 481 10.51 -11.31 -32.50
C LEU A 481 11.43 -12.45 -32.93
N LEU A 482 12.14 -13.07 -31.98
CA LEU A 482 13.06 -14.17 -32.23
C LEU A 482 12.31 -15.42 -32.75
N GLY A 483 11.19 -15.79 -32.12
CA GLY A 483 10.30 -16.85 -32.61
C GLY A 483 9.64 -16.54 -33.97
N LEU A 484 9.30 -15.27 -34.24
CA LEU A 484 8.77 -14.84 -35.54
C LEU A 484 9.80 -14.99 -36.67
N LEU A 485 11.07 -14.68 -36.43
CA LEU A 485 12.15 -14.90 -37.41
C LEU A 485 12.30 -16.40 -37.73
N GLU A 486 12.27 -17.26 -36.71
CA GLU A 486 12.37 -18.71 -36.86
C GLU A 486 11.20 -19.30 -37.66
N SER A 487 9.98 -18.78 -37.47
CA SER A 487 8.79 -19.17 -38.23
C SER A 487 8.90 -18.95 -39.76
N ARG A 488 9.79 -18.04 -40.22
CA ARG A 488 10.05 -17.81 -41.64
C ARG A 488 10.98 -18.86 -42.22
N VAL A 489 12.06 -19.22 -41.50
CA VAL A 489 13.01 -20.28 -41.89
C VAL A 489 12.32 -21.64 -42.04
N ILE A 490 11.26 -21.84 -41.24
CA ILE A 490 10.42 -23.04 -41.18
C ILE A 490 9.64 -23.37 -42.47
N LYS A 491 9.38 -22.42 -43.39
CA LYS A 491 8.42 -22.65 -44.49
C LYS A 491 8.92 -23.48 -45.69
N GLU A 492 10.20 -23.83 -45.77
CA GLU A 492 10.85 -24.33 -47.00
C GLU A 492 11.19 -25.85 -46.98
N SER A 493 10.49 -26.71 -46.23
CA SER A 493 10.92 -28.12 -46.07
C SER A 493 9.83 -29.21 -46.22
N HIS A 494 10.18 -30.28 -46.93
CA HIS A 494 9.45 -31.56 -47.07
C HIS A 494 10.49 -32.72 -47.01
N PRO A 495 10.18 -33.90 -46.42
CA PRO A 495 8.95 -34.66 -46.69
C PRO A 495 8.13 -35.12 -45.47
N GLN A 496 6.81 -35.00 -45.60
CA GLN A 496 5.72 -35.63 -44.81
C GLN A 496 5.90 -35.72 -43.28
N VAL A 497 6.67 -36.68 -42.75
CA VAL A 497 6.89 -36.81 -41.29
C VAL A 497 7.67 -35.62 -40.72
N ASN A 498 8.55 -34.99 -41.51
CA ASN A 498 9.22 -33.75 -41.10
C ASN A 498 8.23 -32.57 -40.94
N ASN A 499 7.13 -32.57 -41.69
CA ASN A 499 6.11 -31.51 -41.59
C ASN A 499 5.37 -31.58 -40.24
N VAL A 500 5.16 -32.78 -39.70
CA VAL A 500 4.53 -32.98 -38.38
C VAL A 500 5.41 -32.43 -37.26
N MET A 501 6.72 -32.73 -37.32
CA MET A 501 7.72 -32.20 -36.39
C MET A 501 7.70 -30.66 -36.37
N LEU A 502 7.59 -30.08 -37.56
CA LEU A 502 7.64 -28.65 -37.83
C LEU A 502 6.37 -27.92 -37.38
N VAL A 503 5.18 -28.52 -37.57
CA VAL A 503 3.93 -28.06 -36.94
C VAL A 503 4.05 -28.11 -35.41
N GLY A 504 4.70 -29.14 -34.85
CA GLY A 504 5.01 -29.22 -33.43
C GLY A 504 5.86 -28.03 -32.94
N PHE A 505 6.91 -27.65 -33.67
CA PHE A 505 7.73 -26.47 -33.33
C PHE A 505 6.92 -25.16 -33.39
N ILE A 506 6.08 -24.96 -34.41
CA ILE A 506 5.19 -23.78 -34.48
C ILE A 506 4.27 -23.68 -33.24
N ILE A 507 3.72 -24.81 -32.79
CA ILE A 507 2.88 -24.86 -31.58
C ILE A 507 3.70 -24.59 -30.31
N MET A 508 4.97 -25.01 -30.24
CA MET A 508 5.88 -24.68 -29.13
C MET A 508 6.22 -23.18 -29.05
N PHE A 509 6.35 -22.47 -30.17
CA PHE A 509 6.47 -21.01 -30.16
C PHE A 509 5.19 -20.32 -29.70
N LEU A 510 4.03 -20.86 -30.08
CA LEU A 510 2.75 -20.35 -29.58
C LEU A 510 2.61 -20.56 -28.07
N SER A 511 3.03 -21.71 -27.52
CA SER A 511 3.02 -21.94 -26.07
C SER A 511 4.00 -21.02 -25.33
N MET A 512 5.17 -20.71 -25.92
CA MET A 512 6.10 -19.72 -25.38
C MET A 512 5.44 -18.34 -25.26
N LEU A 513 4.77 -17.86 -26.31
CA LEU A 513 4.03 -16.59 -26.28
C LEU A 513 2.87 -16.60 -25.27
N LEU A 514 2.17 -17.73 -25.11
CA LEU A 514 1.11 -17.85 -24.12
C LEU A 514 1.63 -17.91 -22.67
N PHE A 515 2.82 -18.44 -22.43
CA PHE A 515 3.42 -18.51 -21.09
C PHE A 515 3.91 -17.14 -20.59
N GLY A 516 4.26 -16.22 -21.49
CA GLY A 516 4.69 -14.87 -21.14
C GLY A 516 3.58 -13.87 -20.82
N LEU A 517 2.31 -14.29 -20.86
CA LEU A 517 1.15 -13.46 -20.49
C LEU A 517 0.68 -13.83 -19.06
N PRO A 518 0.23 -12.86 -18.23
CA PRO A 518 0.04 -11.44 -18.54
C PRO A 518 1.34 -10.61 -18.52
N VAL A 519 1.32 -9.54 -19.32
CA VAL A 519 2.40 -8.54 -19.46
C VAL A 519 1.92 -7.22 -18.83
N GLU A 520 2.83 -6.35 -18.41
CA GLU A 520 2.55 -5.14 -17.59
C GLU A 520 1.41 -4.22 -18.10
N GLU A 521 1.18 -4.16 -19.42
CA GLU A 521 0.09 -3.38 -20.04
C GLU A 521 -1.13 -4.22 -20.49
N ILE A 522 -1.06 -5.55 -20.45
CA ILE A 522 -2.06 -6.47 -21.02
C ILE A 522 -2.57 -7.44 -19.95
N SER A 523 -3.62 -7.02 -19.24
CA SER A 523 -4.35 -7.85 -18.28
C SER A 523 -5.43 -8.70 -18.96
N ILE A 524 -5.57 -9.95 -18.52
CA ILE A 524 -6.60 -10.87 -19.01
C ILE A 524 -7.83 -10.75 -18.11
N SER A 525 -9.00 -10.51 -18.71
CA SER A 525 -10.26 -10.44 -17.95
C SER A 525 -10.54 -11.76 -17.23
N GLU A 526 -10.94 -11.68 -15.96
CA GLU A 526 -11.16 -12.81 -15.04
C GLU A 526 -12.04 -13.92 -15.65
N ARG A 527 -13.03 -13.54 -16.47
CA ARG A 527 -13.96 -14.47 -17.13
C ARG A 527 -13.27 -15.40 -18.14
N TYR A 528 -12.19 -14.96 -18.76
CA TYR A 528 -11.44 -15.71 -19.78
C TYR A 528 -10.15 -16.34 -19.24
N PHE A 529 -9.75 -15.99 -18.01
CA PHE A 529 -8.52 -16.49 -17.38
C PHE A 529 -8.45 -18.03 -17.29
N PRO A 530 -9.52 -18.78 -16.93
CA PRO A 530 -9.45 -20.25 -16.92
C PRO A 530 -9.22 -20.84 -18.32
N LEU A 531 -9.86 -20.27 -19.35
CA LEU A 531 -9.69 -20.69 -20.75
C LEU A 531 -8.25 -20.45 -21.23
N PHE A 532 -7.65 -19.34 -20.80
CA PHE A 532 -6.24 -19.03 -21.03
C PHE A 532 -5.30 -20.06 -20.36
N CYS A 533 -5.51 -20.39 -19.08
CA CYS A 533 -4.74 -21.43 -18.38
C CYS A 533 -4.80 -22.79 -19.09
N TYR A 534 -5.99 -23.21 -19.56
CA TYR A 534 -6.12 -24.44 -20.36
C TYR A 534 -5.36 -24.31 -21.68
N GLY A 535 -5.38 -23.15 -22.34
CA GLY A 535 -4.62 -22.87 -23.57
C GLY A 535 -3.11 -23.05 -23.40
N GLN A 536 -2.54 -22.56 -22.30
CA GLN A 536 -1.12 -22.74 -21.97
C GLN A 536 -0.74 -24.23 -21.88
N VAL A 537 -1.46 -24.99 -21.04
CA VAL A 537 -1.20 -26.44 -20.82
C VAL A 537 -1.41 -27.26 -22.09
N VAL A 538 -2.45 -26.98 -22.86
CA VAL A 538 -2.79 -27.72 -24.08
C VAL A 538 -1.76 -27.49 -25.18
N THR A 539 -1.31 -26.25 -25.37
CA THR A 539 -0.35 -25.92 -26.44
C THR A 539 1.03 -26.53 -26.18
N ILE A 540 1.57 -26.42 -24.96
CA ILE A 540 2.86 -27.03 -24.63
C ILE A 540 2.82 -28.57 -24.78
N MET A 541 1.75 -29.23 -24.33
CA MET A 541 1.59 -30.68 -24.40
C MET A 541 1.59 -31.20 -25.84
N TYR A 542 0.74 -30.64 -26.70
CA TYR A 542 0.66 -31.09 -28.10
C TYR A 542 1.87 -30.64 -28.94
N GLY A 543 2.44 -29.46 -28.67
CA GLY A 543 3.66 -28.99 -29.34
C GLY A 543 4.85 -29.92 -29.10
N PHE A 544 5.04 -30.34 -27.84
CA PHE A 544 6.08 -31.32 -27.48
C PHE A 544 5.83 -32.67 -28.15
N THR A 545 4.59 -33.19 -28.12
CA THR A 545 4.30 -34.53 -28.67
C THR A 545 4.37 -34.58 -30.19
N LEU A 546 3.98 -33.52 -30.90
CA LEU A 546 4.11 -33.45 -32.36
C LEU A 546 5.58 -33.34 -32.80
N SER A 547 6.38 -32.53 -32.10
CA SER A 547 7.81 -32.37 -32.39
C SER A 547 8.62 -33.61 -32.01
N TYR A 548 8.59 -34.01 -30.74
CA TYR A 548 9.34 -35.17 -30.24
C TYR A 548 8.81 -36.50 -30.79
N GLY A 549 7.49 -36.68 -30.90
CA GLY A 549 6.87 -37.90 -31.44
C GLY A 549 7.24 -38.18 -32.91
N ALA A 550 7.46 -37.13 -33.71
CA ALA A 550 7.98 -37.26 -35.06
C ALA A 550 9.44 -37.76 -35.09
N MET A 551 10.31 -37.25 -34.21
CA MET A 551 11.69 -37.77 -34.07
C MET A 551 11.70 -39.22 -33.53
N PHE A 552 10.89 -39.48 -32.51
CA PHE A 552 10.76 -40.77 -31.83
C PHE A 552 10.24 -41.87 -32.76
N SER A 553 9.19 -41.60 -33.53
CA SER A 553 8.65 -42.57 -34.50
C SER A 553 9.67 -42.93 -35.58
N LYS A 554 10.52 -41.98 -36.00
CA LYS A 554 11.63 -42.24 -36.92
C LYS A 554 12.69 -43.16 -36.30
N ILE A 555 13.21 -42.84 -35.11
CA ILE A 555 14.29 -43.65 -34.50
C ILE A 555 13.81 -45.07 -34.14
N LEU A 556 12.57 -45.21 -33.65
CA LEU A 556 11.94 -46.51 -33.37
C LEU A 556 11.82 -47.37 -34.65
N MET A 557 11.52 -46.75 -35.80
CA MET A 557 11.45 -47.47 -37.07
C MET A 557 12.84 -47.92 -37.55
N VAL A 558 13.87 -47.07 -37.41
CA VAL A 558 15.26 -47.41 -37.75
C VAL A 558 15.76 -48.59 -36.90
N HIS A 559 15.51 -48.57 -35.59
CA HIS A 559 15.83 -49.68 -34.70
C HIS A 559 15.13 -50.99 -35.11
N ARG A 560 13.84 -50.95 -35.46
CA ARG A 560 13.11 -52.13 -35.97
C ARG A 560 13.66 -52.67 -37.29
N LEU A 561 14.10 -51.80 -38.19
CA LEU A 561 14.72 -52.19 -39.47
C LEU A 561 16.12 -52.78 -39.29
N GLY A 562 16.88 -52.36 -38.28
CA GLY A 562 18.20 -52.92 -37.97
C GLY A 562 18.17 -54.39 -37.56
N ASN A 563 17.08 -54.85 -36.96
CA ASN A 563 16.94 -56.20 -36.40
C ASN A 563 16.24 -57.22 -37.33
N ILE A 564 15.74 -56.81 -38.50
CA ILE A 564 14.98 -57.67 -39.42
C ILE A 564 15.69 -57.74 -40.77
N THR A 565 16.01 -58.95 -41.22
CA THR A 565 16.56 -59.18 -42.57
C THR A 565 15.56 -58.71 -43.65
N MET A 566 16.01 -57.77 -44.47
CA MET A 566 15.15 -56.91 -45.29
C MET A 566 14.34 -57.65 -46.35
N LYS A 567 13.02 -57.39 -46.43
CA LYS A 567 12.27 -57.53 -47.70
C LYS A 567 11.02 -56.66 -47.89
N ASN A 568 10.41 -56.08 -46.84
CA ASN A 568 9.18 -55.29 -46.97
C ASN A 568 9.42 -53.78 -46.81
N TRP A 569 9.05 -53.01 -47.83
CA TRP A 569 9.01 -51.54 -47.79
C TRP A 569 8.10 -51.04 -46.67
N VAL A 570 8.51 -49.96 -45.99
CA VAL A 570 7.80 -49.42 -44.82
C VAL A 570 6.70 -48.47 -45.27
N GLN A 571 5.46 -48.82 -44.96
CA GLN A 571 4.30 -47.98 -45.26
C GLN A 571 4.24 -46.75 -44.33
N THR A 572 4.09 -45.55 -44.91
CA THR A 572 4.18 -44.26 -44.20
C THR A 572 3.15 -44.09 -43.08
N TRP A 573 1.98 -44.75 -43.17
CA TRP A 573 0.93 -44.67 -42.14
C TRP A 573 1.42 -45.13 -40.75
N LYS A 574 2.44 -46.00 -40.68
CA LYS A 574 2.97 -46.51 -39.40
C LYS A 574 3.63 -45.43 -38.54
N PHE A 575 4.20 -44.39 -39.14
CA PHE A 575 4.74 -43.24 -38.40
C PHE A 575 3.59 -42.42 -37.77
N TYR A 576 2.56 -42.10 -38.57
CA TYR A 576 1.38 -41.38 -38.11
C TYR A 576 0.59 -42.15 -37.03
N ALA A 577 0.54 -43.48 -37.09
CA ALA A 577 -0.09 -44.31 -36.07
C ALA A 577 0.60 -44.19 -34.69
N ILE A 578 1.94 -44.14 -34.65
CA ILE A 578 2.71 -43.93 -33.40
C ILE A 578 2.45 -42.53 -32.84
N ILE A 579 2.48 -41.50 -33.69
CA ILE A 579 2.25 -40.11 -33.29
C ILE A 579 0.80 -39.92 -32.79
N GLY A 580 -0.18 -40.47 -33.51
CA GLY A 580 -1.59 -40.42 -33.12
C GLY A 580 -1.88 -41.14 -31.80
N PHE A 581 -1.18 -42.24 -31.50
CA PHE A 581 -1.26 -42.91 -30.20
C PHE A 581 -0.75 -42.02 -29.06
N LEU A 582 0.40 -41.36 -29.23
CA LEU A 582 0.95 -40.44 -28.21
C LEU A 582 0.05 -39.23 -27.97
N ILE A 583 -0.53 -38.65 -29.03
CA ILE A 583 -1.52 -37.57 -28.92
C ILE A 583 -2.80 -38.07 -28.22
N GLY A 584 -3.24 -39.30 -28.50
CA GLY A 584 -4.38 -39.91 -27.83
C GLY A 584 -4.17 -40.08 -26.32
N LEU A 585 -2.96 -40.43 -25.88
CA LEU A 585 -2.64 -40.45 -24.45
C LEU A 585 -2.70 -39.04 -23.83
N ASP A 586 -2.16 -38.03 -24.51
CA ASP A 586 -2.20 -36.64 -24.04
C ASP A 586 -3.64 -36.11 -23.93
N THR A 587 -4.49 -36.38 -24.93
CA THR A 587 -5.90 -35.94 -24.91
C THR A 587 -6.64 -36.57 -23.74
N ILE A 588 -6.41 -37.86 -23.44
CA ILE A 588 -7.00 -38.54 -22.29
C ILE A 588 -6.57 -37.88 -20.97
N ILE A 589 -5.26 -37.65 -20.78
CA ILE A 589 -4.75 -37.01 -19.55
C ILE A 589 -5.37 -35.63 -19.34
N VAL A 590 -5.40 -34.80 -20.39
CA VAL A 590 -5.96 -33.44 -20.34
C VAL A 590 -7.47 -33.47 -20.07
N ILE A 591 -8.23 -34.36 -20.72
CA ILE A 591 -9.69 -34.47 -20.49
C ILE A 591 -9.99 -34.87 -19.04
N ILE A 592 -9.23 -35.81 -18.46
CA ILE A 592 -9.40 -36.21 -17.06
C ILE A 592 -9.04 -35.04 -16.13
N TRP A 593 -7.93 -34.32 -16.36
CA TRP A 593 -7.55 -33.16 -15.55
C TRP A 593 -8.66 -32.10 -15.56
N ILE A 594 -9.12 -31.67 -16.74
CA ILE A 594 -10.19 -30.66 -16.89
C ILE A 594 -11.49 -31.10 -16.18
N SER A 595 -11.83 -32.39 -16.25
CA SER A 595 -13.08 -32.92 -15.67
C SER A 595 -13.03 -33.09 -14.15
N VAL A 596 -11.86 -33.39 -13.58
CA VAL A 596 -11.70 -33.73 -12.16
C VAL A 596 -11.23 -32.53 -11.33
N ASP A 597 -10.31 -31.73 -11.84
CA ASP A 597 -9.67 -30.64 -11.10
C ASP A 597 -9.40 -29.43 -12.00
N SER A 598 -10.44 -28.63 -12.20
CA SER A 598 -10.44 -27.43 -13.04
C SER A 598 -9.31 -26.46 -12.69
N LEU A 599 -8.55 -25.98 -13.67
CA LEU A 599 -7.64 -24.84 -13.51
C LEU A 599 -8.42 -23.56 -13.20
N ARG A 600 -7.94 -22.79 -12.24
CA ARG A 600 -8.53 -21.53 -11.77
C ARG A 600 -7.44 -20.48 -11.58
N ARG A 601 -7.86 -19.21 -11.63
CA ARG A 601 -7.03 -18.09 -11.17
C ARG A 601 -6.85 -18.19 -9.66
N SER A 602 -5.63 -18.30 -9.20
CA SER A 602 -5.24 -17.94 -7.84
C SER A 602 -4.43 -16.65 -7.86
N VAL A 603 -4.47 -15.92 -6.76
CA VAL A 603 -3.71 -14.68 -6.59
C VAL A 603 -2.87 -14.85 -5.32
N GLU A 604 -1.56 -14.83 -5.47
CA GLU A 604 -0.63 -14.85 -4.34
C GLU A 604 -0.30 -13.42 -3.91
N THR A 605 -0.43 -13.14 -2.62
CA THR A 605 -0.10 -11.84 -2.01
C THR A 605 1.26 -11.91 -1.34
N PHE A 606 2.22 -11.13 -1.81
CA PHE A 606 3.55 -11.04 -1.21
C PHE A 606 3.58 -10.01 -0.08
N ASP A 607 4.60 -10.13 0.77
CA ASP A 607 4.86 -9.16 1.82
C ASP A 607 4.98 -7.75 1.25
N SER A 608 4.24 -6.83 1.88
CA SER A 608 4.13 -5.46 1.42
C SER A 608 5.43 -4.67 1.64
N ILE A 609 5.93 -4.02 0.59
CA ILE A 609 7.12 -3.17 0.66
C ILE A 609 6.71 -1.74 1.04
N GLU A 610 7.25 -1.22 2.14
CA GLU A 610 7.02 0.18 2.55
C GLU A 610 8.02 1.11 1.86
N TYR A 611 7.52 1.97 0.96
CA TYR A 611 8.32 3.01 0.33
C TYR A 611 8.35 4.24 1.24
N VAL A 612 9.44 4.33 2.03
CA VAL A 612 9.61 5.31 3.10
C VAL A 612 9.48 6.76 2.60
N GLU A 613 9.90 7.03 1.36
CA GLU A 613 9.94 8.38 0.78
C GLU A 613 8.58 8.91 0.31
N GLU A 614 7.60 8.05 0.04
CA GLU A 614 6.30 8.47 -0.51
C GLU A 614 5.11 8.25 0.44
N ASN A 615 5.34 7.64 1.60
CA ASN A 615 4.30 7.22 2.56
C ASN A 615 3.35 6.13 2.01
N ILE A 616 3.78 5.43 0.96
CA ILE A 616 3.03 4.39 0.26
C ILE A 616 3.52 3.01 0.71
N LYS A 617 2.58 2.10 0.94
CA LYS A 617 2.83 0.69 1.20
C LYS A 617 2.34 -0.10 -0.01
N LEU A 618 3.28 -0.61 -0.81
CA LEU A 618 2.94 -1.44 -1.96
C LEU A 618 2.51 -2.82 -1.46
N ARG A 619 1.28 -3.22 -1.77
CA ARG A 619 0.85 -4.61 -1.66
C ARG A 619 1.06 -5.28 -3.02
N ILE A 620 1.82 -6.35 -3.04
CA ILE A 620 2.28 -6.98 -4.27
C ILE A 620 1.48 -8.25 -4.53
N PHE A 621 0.98 -8.41 -5.75
CA PHE A 621 0.14 -9.54 -6.18
C PHE A 621 0.77 -10.25 -7.39
N MET A 622 0.61 -11.57 -7.48
CA MET A 622 0.92 -12.35 -8.69
C MET A 622 -0.24 -13.28 -9.01
N GLU A 623 -0.51 -13.48 -10.30
CA GLU A 623 -1.55 -14.39 -10.77
C GLU A 623 -0.95 -15.74 -11.16
N HIS A 624 -1.54 -16.84 -10.65
CA HIS A 624 -1.14 -18.19 -11.03
C HIS A 624 -2.33 -19.00 -11.59
N CYS A 625 -2.02 -19.87 -12.54
CA CYS A 625 -2.93 -20.87 -13.09
C CYS A 625 -2.82 -22.16 -12.27
N THR A 626 -3.60 -22.28 -11.18
CA THR A 626 -3.53 -23.42 -10.25
C THR A 626 -4.82 -24.24 -10.23
N SER A 627 -4.71 -25.52 -9.90
CA SER A 627 -5.83 -26.39 -9.52
C SER A 627 -5.59 -26.94 -8.10
N HIS A 628 -6.56 -27.61 -7.48
CA HIS A 628 -6.43 -28.05 -6.08
C HIS A 628 -5.26 -29.04 -5.89
N ASN A 629 -5.02 -29.90 -6.87
CA ASN A 629 -4.00 -30.93 -6.88
C ASN A 629 -2.96 -30.69 -7.99
N TYR A 630 -2.65 -29.42 -8.29
CA TYR A 630 -1.79 -28.99 -9.41
C TYR A 630 -0.46 -29.78 -9.50
N GLU A 631 0.27 -29.89 -8.39
CA GLU A 631 1.55 -30.61 -8.32
C GLU A 631 1.45 -32.08 -8.72
N LEU A 632 0.33 -32.74 -8.41
CA LEU A 632 0.11 -34.14 -8.79
C LEU A 632 -0.12 -34.28 -10.30
N TRP A 633 -0.83 -33.34 -10.92
CA TRP A 633 -1.06 -33.33 -12.38
C TRP A 633 0.21 -33.02 -13.16
N ILE A 634 0.97 -32.00 -12.75
CA ILE A 634 2.27 -31.67 -13.37
C ILE A 634 3.27 -32.82 -13.17
N GLY A 635 3.34 -33.40 -11.97
CA GLY A 635 4.19 -34.57 -11.69
C GLY A 635 3.83 -35.80 -12.54
N LEU A 636 2.53 -36.07 -12.77
CA LEU A 636 2.07 -37.14 -13.65
C LEU A 636 2.48 -36.88 -15.12
N ILE A 637 2.34 -35.64 -15.59
CA ILE A 637 2.74 -35.25 -16.95
C ILE A 637 4.26 -35.39 -17.12
N TYR A 638 5.05 -34.79 -16.22
CA TYR A 638 6.51 -34.83 -16.29
C TYR A 638 7.09 -36.23 -16.15
N SER A 639 6.51 -37.10 -15.31
CA SER A 639 6.96 -38.50 -15.20
C SER A 639 6.68 -39.29 -16.48
N TYR A 640 5.49 -39.17 -17.07
CA TYR A 640 5.17 -39.80 -18.37
C TYR A 640 6.07 -39.30 -19.51
N LYS A 641 6.25 -37.98 -19.65
CA LYS A 641 7.15 -37.41 -20.68
C LYS A 641 8.62 -37.78 -20.42
N GLY A 642 9.04 -37.85 -19.15
CA GLY A 642 10.39 -38.27 -18.75
C GLY A 642 10.70 -39.72 -19.13
N ILE A 643 9.74 -40.64 -18.94
CA ILE A 643 9.86 -42.04 -19.40
C ILE A 643 9.97 -42.11 -20.93
N LEU A 644 9.17 -41.32 -21.64
CA LEU A 644 9.21 -41.23 -23.12
C LEU A 644 10.57 -40.68 -23.61
N LEU A 645 11.11 -39.65 -22.96
CA LEU A 645 12.44 -39.11 -23.23
C LEU A 645 13.53 -40.16 -22.99
N PHE A 646 13.50 -40.85 -21.85
CA PHE A 646 14.49 -41.88 -21.51
C PHE A 646 14.46 -43.07 -22.48
N PHE A 647 13.26 -43.49 -22.90
CA PHE A 647 13.11 -44.56 -23.89
C PHE A 647 13.61 -44.13 -25.29
N GLY A 648 13.36 -42.88 -25.71
CA GLY A 648 13.92 -42.36 -26.94
C GLY A 648 15.43 -42.20 -26.93
N LEU A 649 16.03 -41.82 -25.78
CA LEU A 649 17.48 -41.80 -25.57
C LEU A 649 18.10 -43.20 -25.71
N PHE A 650 17.45 -44.22 -25.13
CA PHE A 650 17.86 -45.62 -25.26
C PHE A 650 17.83 -46.09 -26.73
N LEU A 651 16.74 -45.83 -27.46
CA LEU A 651 16.63 -46.17 -28.88
C LEU A 651 17.65 -45.41 -29.75
N ALA A 652 17.93 -44.15 -29.43
CA ALA A 652 18.94 -43.34 -30.12
C ALA A 652 20.36 -43.88 -29.90
N TYR A 653 20.64 -44.43 -28.71
CA TYR A 653 21.92 -45.07 -28.38
C TYR A 653 22.14 -46.37 -29.15
N GLU A 654 21.18 -47.30 -29.13
CA GLU A 654 21.29 -48.57 -29.85
C GLU A 654 21.39 -48.35 -31.37
N SER A 655 20.58 -47.43 -31.92
CA SER A 655 20.58 -47.14 -33.35
C SER A 655 21.90 -46.54 -33.88
N ARG A 656 22.76 -46.00 -33.01
CA ARG A 656 24.04 -45.34 -33.38
C ARG A 656 25.01 -46.26 -34.13
N LYS A 657 24.92 -47.58 -33.95
CA LYS A 657 25.83 -48.56 -34.56
C LYS A 657 25.44 -48.96 -35.99
N ILE A 658 24.20 -48.68 -36.42
CA ILE A 658 23.65 -49.10 -37.70
C ILE A 658 24.16 -48.16 -38.83
N LYS A 659 25.13 -48.63 -39.63
CA LYS A 659 25.72 -47.85 -40.73
C LYS A 659 25.26 -48.38 -42.09
N THR A 660 24.36 -47.66 -42.77
CA THR A 660 24.05 -47.89 -44.19
C THR A 660 23.92 -46.54 -44.92
N LYS A 661 24.35 -46.48 -46.20
CA LYS A 661 24.40 -45.22 -46.98
C LYS A 661 23.03 -44.53 -47.12
N LEU A 662 21.93 -45.29 -47.08
CA LEU A 662 20.56 -44.79 -47.22
C LEU A 662 19.97 -44.18 -45.93
N LEU A 663 20.67 -44.25 -44.79
CA LEU A 663 20.13 -43.97 -43.44
C LEU A 663 20.95 -42.96 -42.62
N ASN A 664 21.82 -42.16 -43.26
CA ASN A 664 22.61 -41.11 -42.57
C ASN A 664 21.75 -40.07 -41.83
N ASP A 665 20.49 -39.86 -42.24
CA ASP A 665 19.51 -39.00 -41.55
C ASP A 665 19.27 -39.43 -40.09
N SER A 666 19.35 -40.73 -39.80
CA SER A 666 19.07 -41.27 -38.46
C SER A 666 20.04 -40.78 -37.39
N ARG A 667 21.32 -40.60 -37.73
CA ARG A 667 22.36 -40.13 -36.79
C ARG A 667 22.13 -38.68 -36.36
N LEU A 668 21.66 -37.83 -37.26
CA LEU A 668 21.35 -36.43 -36.97
C LEU A 668 20.11 -36.31 -36.08
N ILE A 669 19.09 -37.14 -36.35
CA ILE A 669 17.89 -37.26 -35.50
C ILE A 669 18.26 -37.77 -34.10
N SER A 670 19.15 -38.77 -33.96
CA SER A 670 19.65 -39.19 -32.65
C SER A 670 20.30 -38.04 -31.87
N MET A 671 21.12 -37.20 -32.53
CA MET A 671 21.74 -36.02 -31.88
C MET A 671 20.71 -34.97 -31.46
N ALA A 672 19.66 -34.73 -32.26
CA ALA A 672 18.56 -33.86 -31.87
C ALA A 672 17.81 -34.39 -30.63
N ILE A 673 17.53 -35.70 -30.58
CA ILE A 673 16.91 -36.37 -29.42
C ILE A 673 17.76 -36.21 -28.15
N TYR A 674 19.09 -36.34 -28.24
CA TYR A 674 19.99 -36.09 -27.10
C TYR A 674 19.87 -34.66 -26.58
N ASN A 675 19.94 -33.67 -27.48
CA ASN A 675 19.86 -32.25 -27.10
C ASN A 675 18.52 -31.90 -26.43
N VAL A 676 17.40 -32.31 -27.04
CA VAL A 676 16.05 -32.05 -26.50
C VAL A 676 15.88 -32.70 -25.13
N ALA A 677 16.26 -33.96 -24.97
CA ALA A 677 16.09 -34.66 -23.69
C ALA A 677 16.91 -34.03 -22.55
N ILE A 678 18.18 -33.66 -22.80
CA ILE A 678 19.04 -33.02 -21.79
C ILE A 678 18.47 -31.66 -21.39
N LEU A 679 18.06 -30.84 -22.36
CA LEU A 679 17.46 -29.53 -22.08
C LEU A 679 16.17 -29.69 -21.25
N CYS A 680 15.25 -30.58 -21.64
CA CYS A 680 14.03 -30.83 -20.86
C CYS A 680 14.30 -31.33 -19.43
N PHE A 681 15.27 -32.21 -19.22
CA PHE A 681 15.63 -32.70 -17.87
C PHE A 681 16.27 -31.62 -16.98
N ILE A 682 16.95 -30.63 -17.56
CA ILE A 682 17.48 -29.47 -16.82
C ILE A 682 16.36 -28.45 -16.55
N THR A 683 15.46 -28.24 -17.51
CA THR A 683 14.49 -27.14 -17.42
C THR A 683 13.40 -27.38 -16.38
N ALA A 684 12.77 -28.57 -16.37
CA ALA A 684 11.63 -28.81 -15.49
C ALA A 684 11.92 -28.65 -13.98
N PRO A 685 13.06 -29.13 -13.42
CA PRO A 685 13.37 -28.88 -12.01
C PRO A 685 13.67 -27.42 -11.68
N VAL A 686 14.28 -26.68 -12.62
CA VAL A 686 14.64 -25.26 -12.42
C VAL A 686 13.38 -24.38 -12.46
N GLU A 687 12.47 -24.65 -13.40
CA GLU A 687 11.18 -23.93 -13.56
C GLU A 687 10.34 -23.98 -12.27
N ILE A 688 10.25 -25.15 -11.62
CA ILE A 688 9.56 -25.32 -10.33
C ILE A 688 10.15 -24.39 -9.25
N ILE A 689 11.47 -24.23 -9.21
CA ILE A 689 12.19 -23.42 -8.19
C ILE A 689 12.04 -21.91 -8.45
N ILE A 690 12.02 -21.47 -9.72
CA ILE A 690 12.00 -20.05 -10.10
C ILE A 690 10.58 -19.49 -10.35
N SER A 691 9.55 -20.31 -10.14
CA SER A 691 8.12 -19.98 -10.29
C SER A 691 7.68 -18.67 -9.61
N SER A 692 8.32 -18.29 -8.50
CA SER A 692 8.10 -17.03 -7.76
C SER A 692 8.67 -15.77 -8.44
N LYS A 693 9.28 -15.88 -9.63
CA LYS A 693 9.87 -14.75 -10.38
C LYS A 693 9.46 -14.82 -11.86
N PRO A 694 8.47 -14.01 -12.31
CA PRO A 694 7.86 -14.16 -13.63
C PRO A 694 8.88 -13.95 -14.77
N ASP A 695 9.68 -12.88 -14.72
CA ASP A 695 10.71 -12.61 -15.74
C ASP A 695 11.73 -13.74 -15.88
N ALA A 696 12.19 -14.29 -14.75
CA ALA A 696 13.19 -15.36 -14.74
C ALA A 696 12.61 -16.68 -15.24
N SER A 697 11.39 -17.02 -14.81
CA SER A 697 10.66 -18.20 -15.27
C SER A 697 10.39 -18.16 -16.77
N PHE A 698 9.83 -17.04 -17.26
CA PHE A 698 9.57 -16.84 -18.68
C PHE A 698 10.84 -16.87 -19.54
N ALA A 699 11.89 -16.13 -19.15
CA ALA A 699 13.14 -16.09 -19.91
C ALA A 699 13.79 -17.47 -20.01
N PHE A 700 13.82 -18.24 -18.91
CA PHE A 700 14.42 -19.56 -18.88
C PHE A 700 13.62 -20.59 -19.71
N PHE A 701 12.29 -20.53 -19.64
CA PHE A 701 11.41 -21.32 -20.51
C PHE A 701 11.61 -20.98 -21.99
N ALA A 702 11.59 -19.69 -22.34
CA ALA A 702 11.76 -19.20 -23.71
C ALA A 702 13.13 -19.59 -24.30
N VAL A 703 14.22 -19.40 -23.55
CA VAL A 703 15.57 -19.83 -23.97
C VAL A 703 15.64 -21.33 -24.20
N THR A 704 15.00 -22.15 -23.35
CA THR A 704 14.95 -23.61 -23.55
C THR A 704 14.23 -23.98 -24.84
N VAL A 705 13.04 -23.40 -25.08
CA VAL A 705 12.25 -23.67 -26.29
C VAL A 705 13.07 -23.28 -27.53
N VAL A 706 13.52 -22.04 -27.60
CA VAL A 706 14.33 -21.51 -28.71
C VAL A 706 15.60 -22.34 -28.95
N LEU A 707 16.39 -22.64 -27.92
CA LEU A 707 17.64 -23.39 -28.10
C LEU A 707 17.38 -24.82 -28.57
N SER A 708 16.34 -25.48 -28.04
CA SER A 708 15.99 -26.85 -28.42
C SER A 708 15.45 -26.94 -29.86
N THR A 709 14.66 -25.96 -30.32
CA THR A 709 14.13 -25.88 -31.68
C THR A 709 15.23 -25.56 -32.69
N PHE A 710 16.02 -24.50 -32.47
CA PHE A 710 17.11 -24.09 -33.36
C PHE A 710 18.14 -25.22 -33.57
N LEU A 711 18.59 -25.86 -32.49
CA LEU A 711 19.56 -26.96 -32.58
C LEU A 711 18.96 -28.17 -33.31
N SER A 712 17.70 -28.51 -33.05
CA SER A 712 17.02 -29.64 -33.71
C SER A 712 16.80 -29.38 -35.20
N MET A 713 16.34 -28.18 -35.57
CA MET A 713 16.17 -27.80 -36.97
C MET A 713 17.50 -27.69 -37.70
N GLY A 714 18.50 -27.08 -37.09
CA GLY A 714 19.85 -26.97 -37.65
C GLY A 714 20.43 -28.35 -37.99
N LEU A 715 20.38 -29.29 -37.04
CA LEU A 715 20.89 -30.65 -37.25
C LEU A 715 20.12 -31.44 -38.33
N ILE A 716 18.80 -31.26 -38.44
CA ILE A 716 17.95 -32.09 -39.32
C ILE A 716 17.82 -31.51 -40.75
N PHE A 717 17.86 -30.18 -40.91
CA PHE A 717 17.58 -29.52 -42.19
C PHE A 717 18.83 -28.92 -42.87
N ILE A 718 19.80 -28.35 -42.15
CA ILE A 718 20.99 -27.73 -42.79
C ILE A 718 21.74 -28.72 -43.70
N PRO A 719 22.04 -29.97 -43.29
CA PRO A 719 22.74 -30.92 -44.15
C PRO A 719 21.95 -31.30 -45.42
N LYS A 720 20.61 -31.23 -45.37
CA LYS A 720 19.74 -31.53 -46.52
C LYS A 720 19.74 -30.37 -47.52
N ILE A 721 19.65 -29.14 -47.02
CA ILE A 721 19.76 -27.93 -47.84
C ILE A 721 21.15 -27.87 -48.50
N GLN A 722 22.22 -28.11 -47.74
CA GLN A 722 23.59 -28.15 -48.27
C GLN A 722 23.76 -29.23 -49.35
N TYR A 723 23.21 -30.44 -49.15
CA TYR A 723 23.24 -31.51 -50.16
C TYR A 723 22.52 -31.10 -51.45
N ILE A 724 21.31 -30.52 -51.36
CA ILE A 724 20.55 -30.03 -52.52
C ILE A 724 21.29 -28.90 -53.23
N CYS A 725 21.93 -27.98 -52.51
CA CYS A 725 22.72 -26.90 -53.11
C CYS A 725 24.05 -27.36 -53.74
N GLN A 726 24.60 -28.51 -53.32
CA GLN A 726 25.88 -29.04 -53.82
C GLN A 726 25.72 -29.99 -55.02
N VAL A 727 24.54 -30.56 -55.24
CA VAL A 727 24.27 -31.45 -56.38
C VAL A 727 23.55 -30.67 -57.49
N PRO A 728 24.25 -30.24 -58.56
CA PRO A 728 23.56 -29.65 -59.72
C PRO A 728 22.74 -30.71 -60.45
N ALA A 729 21.61 -30.30 -61.04
CA ALA A 729 20.60 -31.14 -61.70
C ALA A 729 21.09 -32.02 -62.88
N TYR A 730 22.37 -31.94 -63.23
CA TYR A 730 23.01 -32.76 -64.27
C TYR A 730 23.22 -34.23 -63.83
N ALA A 731 23.35 -34.49 -62.52
CA ALA A 731 23.65 -35.83 -62.00
C ALA A 731 22.46 -36.82 -62.13
N GLU A 732 21.23 -36.37 -61.88
CA GLU A 732 20.03 -37.22 -62.05
C GLU A 732 19.81 -37.61 -63.52
N GLU A 733 20.15 -36.73 -64.47
CA GLU A 733 20.00 -37.02 -65.90
C GLU A 733 20.92 -38.16 -66.37
N GLN A 734 22.08 -38.36 -65.71
CA GLN A 734 23.00 -39.45 -66.00
C GLN A 734 22.55 -40.80 -65.41
N GLU A 735 22.01 -40.86 -64.19
CA GLU A 735 21.46 -42.13 -63.66
C GLU A 735 20.17 -42.54 -64.38
N VAL A 736 19.32 -41.58 -64.78
CA VAL A 736 18.11 -41.87 -65.57
C VAL A 736 18.46 -42.36 -66.98
N LYS A 737 19.45 -41.76 -67.67
CA LYS A 737 19.94 -42.27 -68.97
C LYS A 737 20.53 -43.67 -68.84
N THR A 738 21.44 -43.89 -67.88
CA THR A 738 22.11 -45.19 -67.69
C THR A 738 21.10 -46.31 -67.39
N SER A 739 20.08 -46.03 -66.57
CA SER A 739 19.02 -47.02 -66.27
C SER A 739 18.04 -47.25 -67.43
N GLN A 740 17.71 -46.22 -68.22
CA GLN A 740 16.89 -46.37 -69.44
C GLN A 740 17.61 -47.16 -70.54
N ASP A 741 18.91 -46.92 -70.75
CA ASP A 741 19.68 -47.64 -71.77
C ASP A 741 19.84 -49.13 -71.40
N THR A 742 20.13 -49.42 -70.12
CA THR A 742 20.15 -50.81 -69.61
C THR A 742 18.81 -51.52 -69.79
N TYR A 743 17.67 -50.81 -69.63
CA TYR A 743 16.34 -51.38 -69.89
C TYR A 743 16.04 -51.58 -71.37
N LYS A 744 16.48 -50.66 -72.25
CA LYS A 744 16.33 -50.78 -73.71
C LYS A 744 17.14 -51.93 -74.29
N GLU A 745 18.40 -52.11 -73.86
CA GLU A 745 19.22 -53.25 -74.29
C GLU A 745 18.58 -54.57 -73.90
N ARG A 746 18.08 -54.67 -72.67
CA ARG A 746 17.42 -55.88 -72.17
C ARG A 746 16.09 -56.17 -72.87
N LEU A 747 15.34 -55.14 -73.25
CA LEU A 747 14.11 -55.27 -74.05
C LEU A 747 14.42 -55.71 -75.48
N ASN A 748 15.43 -55.13 -76.13
CA ASN A 748 15.86 -55.51 -77.47
C ASN A 748 16.40 -56.96 -77.53
N ALA A 749 17.15 -57.40 -76.51
CA ALA A 749 17.59 -58.79 -76.38
C ALA A 749 16.41 -59.77 -76.32
N LEU A 750 15.44 -59.51 -75.44
CA LEU A 750 14.21 -60.30 -75.32
C LEU A 750 13.36 -60.28 -76.61
N GLN A 751 13.38 -59.17 -77.36
CA GLN A 751 12.62 -59.06 -78.60
C GLN A 751 13.27 -59.84 -79.75
N ASN A 752 14.60 -59.84 -79.84
CA ASN A 752 15.34 -60.70 -80.76
C ASN A 752 15.18 -62.19 -80.44
N GLU A 753 15.22 -62.56 -79.15
CA GLU A 753 14.96 -63.92 -78.68
C GLU A 753 13.54 -64.40 -79.04
N ASN A 754 12.53 -63.54 -78.89
CA ASN A 754 11.16 -63.81 -79.36
C ASN A 754 11.04 -63.97 -80.88
N VAL A 755 11.84 -63.26 -81.68
CA VAL A 755 11.86 -63.42 -83.14
C VAL A 755 12.50 -64.76 -83.52
N ALA A 756 13.61 -65.14 -82.88
CA ALA A 756 14.26 -66.43 -83.09
C ALA A 756 13.34 -67.61 -82.73
N LEU A 757 12.70 -67.56 -81.55
CA LEU A 757 11.72 -68.56 -81.12
C LEU A 757 10.52 -68.64 -82.08
N ARG A 758 10.06 -67.52 -82.66
CA ARG A 758 9.00 -67.53 -83.68
C ARG A 758 9.45 -68.21 -84.97
N SER A 759 10.70 -68.02 -85.42
CA SER A 759 11.21 -68.77 -86.58
C SER A 759 11.33 -70.27 -86.30
N GLU A 760 11.77 -70.67 -85.11
CA GLU A 760 11.80 -72.09 -84.71
C GLU A 760 10.39 -72.70 -84.65
N ILE A 761 9.39 -71.98 -84.12
CA ILE A 761 7.99 -72.41 -84.12
C ILE A 761 7.46 -72.57 -85.54
N ILE A 762 7.72 -71.62 -86.45
CA ILE A 762 7.29 -71.73 -87.86
C ILE A 762 7.96 -72.91 -88.57
N GLU A 763 9.25 -73.18 -88.30
CA GLU A 763 9.94 -74.35 -88.85
C GLU A 763 9.40 -75.67 -88.27
N ALA A 764 9.08 -75.68 -86.97
CA ALA A 764 8.44 -76.82 -86.31
C ALA A 764 7.02 -77.07 -86.85
N GLU A 765 6.20 -76.03 -87.03
CA GLU A 765 4.88 -76.13 -87.67
C GLU A 765 4.98 -76.63 -89.12
N LYS A 766 5.99 -76.17 -89.87
CA LYS A 766 6.23 -76.64 -91.24
C LYS A 766 6.61 -78.13 -91.28
N LYS A 767 7.50 -78.59 -90.38
CA LYS A 767 7.81 -80.01 -90.20
C LYS A 767 6.58 -80.82 -89.77
N LEU A 768 5.74 -80.25 -88.89
CA LEU A 768 4.51 -80.90 -88.42
C LEU A 768 3.44 -80.98 -89.53
N ALA A 769 3.40 -80.00 -90.44
CA ALA A 769 2.61 -80.03 -91.66
C ALA A 769 3.14 -81.08 -92.67
N GLU A 770 4.45 -81.16 -92.89
CA GLU A 770 5.10 -82.20 -93.71
C GLU A 770 4.83 -83.62 -93.16
N ILE A 771 4.93 -83.79 -91.83
CA ILE A 771 4.60 -85.04 -91.14
C ILE A 771 3.12 -85.36 -91.29
N LYS A 772 2.20 -84.39 -91.11
CA LYS A 772 0.76 -84.58 -91.39
C LYS A 772 0.49 -84.95 -92.85
N GLN A 773 1.20 -84.36 -93.80
CA GLN A 773 1.03 -84.63 -95.22
C GLN A 773 1.55 -86.03 -95.58
N ASN A 774 2.69 -86.45 -95.03
CA ASN A 774 3.20 -87.82 -95.16
C ASN A 774 2.31 -88.87 -94.46
N LEU A 775 1.70 -88.53 -93.32
CA LEU A 775 0.68 -89.36 -92.66
C LEU A 775 -0.59 -89.51 -93.51
N ASN A 776 -1.06 -88.43 -94.16
CA ASN A 776 -2.23 -88.49 -95.04
C ASN A 776 -1.97 -89.19 -96.39
N VAL A 777 -0.71 -89.34 -96.82
CA VAL A 777 -0.35 -90.02 -98.08
C VAL A 777 -0.07 -91.51 -97.87
N ASN A 778 0.36 -91.94 -96.67
CA ASN A 778 0.75 -93.33 -96.38
C ASN A 778 -0.25 -94.15 -95.53
N LEU A 779 -1.44 -93.62 -95.22
CA LEU A 779 -2.50 -94.33 -94.47
C LEU A 779 -3.87 -94.32 -95.17
N LEU A 780 -3.87 -94.67 -96.46
CA LEU A 780 -5.03 -95.26 -97.16
C LEU A 780 -4.67 -96.68 -97.64
N GLY A 781 -4.41 -97.54 -96.66
CA GLY A 781 -4.08 -98.95 -96.83
C GLY A 781 -4.22 -99.68 -95.49
N ASP A 782 -5.32 -100.43 -95.36
CA ASP A 782 -5.67 -101.38 -94.29
C ASP A 782 -6.02 -100.91 -92.85
N VAL A 783 -7.33 -101.03 -92.58
CA VAL A 783 -7.96 -101.78 -91.47
C VAL A 783 -7.65 -101.41 -89.99
N HIS A 784 -8.74 -100.97 -89.34
CA HIS A 784 -9.10 -101.06 -87.91
C HIS A 784 -8.65 -99.99 -86.88
N PHE A 785 -9.71 -99.48 -86.25
CA PHE A 785 -9.86 -99.05 -84.84
C PHE A 785 -9.48 -97.63 -84.40
N ASN A 786 -10.39 -97.13 -83.54
CA ASN A 786 -10.32 -96.05 -82.55
C ASN A 786 -10.54 -94.56 -82.92
N GLN A 787 -11.50 -94.01 -82.16
CA GLN A 787 -11.49 -92.75 -81.41
C GLN A 787 -11.54 -91.38 -82.12
N GLN A 788 -12.67 -90.71 -81.82
CA GLN A 788 -12.78 -89.39 -81.19
C GLN A 788 -12.40 -88.09 -81.96
N GLN A 789 -13.29 -87.11 -81.75
CA GLN A 789 -13.09 -85.66 -81.79
C GLN A 789 -12.77 -84.99 -83.13
N SER A 790 -13.81 -84.35 -83.70
CA SER A 790 -13.77 -82.91 -84.05
C SER A 790 -15.16 -82.41 -84.43
N SER A 791 -15.94 -81.95 -83.46
CA SER A 791 -16.96 -80.92 -83.71
C SER A 791 -16.45 -79.60 -83.13
N GLY A 792 -16.62 -78.52 -83.87
CA GLY A 792 -15.91 -77.26 -83.62
C GLY A 792 -16.26 -76.60 -82.29
N TYR A 793 -15.24 -76.09 -81.60
CA TYR A 793 -15.41 -75.22 -80.45
C TYR A 793 -15.63 -73.76 -80.89
N ASP A 794 -16.90 -73.40 -81.11
CA ASP A 794 -17.36 -72.01 -81.14
C ASP A 794 -17.42 -71.48 -79.69
N TRP A 795 -16.45 -70.66 -79.29
CA TRP A 795 -16.45 -70.01 -77.96
C TRP A 795 -17.10 -68.63 -78.02
N ARG A 796 -18.43 -68.63 -78.05
CA ARG A 796 -19.22 -67.43 -77.76
C ARG A 796 -19.05 -66.99 -76.30
N PHE A 797 -19.05 -65.67 -76.13
CA PHE A 797 -19.25 -64.99 -74.84
C PHE A 797 -20.44 -65.57 -74.07
N SER A 798 -20.28 -65.80 -72.77
CA SER A 798 -21.41 -65.85 -71.83
C SER A 798 -21.08 -65.11 -70.53
N ARG A 799 -21.92 -64.11 -70.21
CA ARG A 799 -21.99 -63.49 -68.88
C ARG A 799 -22.97 -64.29 -68.02
N GLY A 800 -22.53 -64.73 -66.84
CA GLY A 800 -23.41 -65.23 -65.77
C GLY A 800 -22.65 -65.12 -64.44
N SER A 801 -22.95 -64.13 -63.61
CA SER A 801 -23.97 -64.21 -62.56
C SER A 801 -23.50 -64.91 -61.28
N GLN A 802 -22.42 -64.41 -60.65
CA GLN A 802 -22.07 -64.77 -59.27
C GLN A 802 -21.37 -63.65 -58.47
N ILE A 803 -21.56 -62.38 -58.86
CA ILE A 803 -21.01 -61.19 -58.17
C ILE A 803 -22.13 -60.23 -57.72
N ARG A 804 -23.40 -60.47 -58.11
CA ARG A 804 -24.53 -59.58 -57.78
C ARG A 804 -25.25 -59.88 -56.47
N GLU A 805 -25.02 -61.03 -55.83
CA GLU A 805 -25.61 -61.35 -54.52
C GLU A 805 -24.72 -60.96 -53.34
N TRP A 806 -23.41 -60.76 -53.54
CA TRP A 806 -22.52 -60.24 -52.48
C TRP A 806 -22.59 -58.72 -52.29
N LEU A 807 -23.32 -58.01 -53.16
CA LEU A 807 -23.46 -56.55 -53.18
C LEU A 807 -24.79 -56.04 -52.59
N ALA A 808 -25.62 -56.92 -52.02
CA ALA A 808 -26.98 -56.58 -51.57
C ALA A 808 -27.15 -56.44 -50.04
N GLU A 809 -26.27 -57.02 -49.21
CA GLU A 809 -26.46 -57.04 -47.74
C GLU A 809 -25.54 -56.10 -46.93
N THR A 810 -24.61 -55.38 -47.56
CA THR A 810 -23.70 -54.43 -46.87
C THR A 810 -24.03 -52.96 -47.17
N GLY A 811 -25.29 -52.69 -47.56
CA GLY A 811 -25.76 -51.37 -47.96
C GLY A 811 -26.87 -50.78 -47.10
N THR A 812 -26.73 -50.66 -45.77
CA THR A 812 -27.59 -49.76 -44.94
C THR A 812 -27.05 -49.54 -43.51
N MET A 813 -25.90 -48.88 -43.35
CA MET A 813 -25.63 -48.11 -42.12
C MET A 813 -24.87 -46.81 -42.41
N LEU A 814 -25.48 -45.69 -41.98
CA LEU A 814 -24.89 -44.33 -41.91
C LEU A 814 -24.65 -43.57 -43.22
N LEU A 815 -25.73 -43.40 -43.99
CA LEU A 815 -26.02 -42.10 -44.59
C LEU A 815 -26.30 -41.06 -43.50
N ARG A 816 -25.47 -40.02 -43.35
CA ARG A 816 -25.88 -38.60 -43.16
C ARG A 816 -24.68 -37.65 -42.90
N ILE A 817 -24.73 -36.48 -43.56
CA ILE A 817 -23.85 -35.30 -43.41
C ILE A 817 -22.38 -35.54 -43.88
N GLY A 818 -21.86 -34.95 -44.96
CA GLY A 818 -22.42 -33.99 -45.92
C GLY A 818 -21.72 -32.63 -45.88
N GLY A 819 -20.87 -32.34 -46.88
CA GLY A 819 -20.33 -31.00 -47.15
C GLY A 819 -18.89 -30.98 -47.69
N GLY A 820 -18.66 -30.31 -48.83
CA GLY A 820 -17.34 -29.74 -49.12
C GLY A 820 -16.44 -30.35 -50.21
N ARG A 821 -16.96 -30.69 -51.41
CA ARG A 821 -16.15 -30.69 -52.65
C ARG A 821 -16.92 -30.04 -53.80
N TYR A 822 -16.97 -28.70 -53.77
CA TYR A 822 -17.60 -27.86 -54.80
C TYR A 822 -16.94 -26.48 -54.88
N LEU A 823 -15.60 -26.44 -54.89
CA LEU A 823 -14.78 -25.30 -55.30
C LEU A 823 -13.37 -25.83 -55.65
N PHE A 824 -12.68 -25.18 -56.59
CA PHE A 824 -11.34 -25.48 -57.18
C PHE A 824 -11.23 -26.40 -58.42
N ASP A 825 -12.07 -27.42 -58.63
CA ASP A 825 -12.08 -28.17 -59.91
C ASP A 825 -12.62 -27.36 -61.12
N ARG A 826 -12.93 -26.07 -60.92
CA ARG A 826 -13.38 -25.13 -61.98
C ARG A 826 -12.39 -24.01 -62.33
N ILE A 827 -11.20 -23.97 -61.72
CA ILE A 827 -10.17 -22.96 -62.05
C ILE A 827 -9.08 -23.54 -62.98
N ALA A 828 -8.83 -24.86 -62.93
CA ALA A 828 -7.81 -25.51 -63.76
C ALA A 828 -8.25 -25.89 -65.20
N GLN A 829 -9.43 -25.42 -65.67
CA GLN A 829 -9.98 -25.76 -66.99
C GLN A 829 -10.49 -24.56 -67.81
N MET A 830 -10.12 -23.32 -67.48
CA MET A 830 -10.41 -22.13 -68.31
C MET A 830 -9.20 -21.19 -68.48
N GLU A 831 -8.04 -21.73 -68.87
CA GLU A 831 -6.95 -20.89 -69.40
C GLU A 831 -6.05 -21.64 -70.39
N ALA A 832 -6.68 -22.40 -71.28
CA ALA A 832 -6.03 -23.00 -72.45
C ALA A 832 -7.03 -23.07 -73.61
N LEU A 833 -7.29 -21.94 -74.29
CA LEU A 833 -7.86 -21.89 -75.65
C LEU A 833 -7.83 -20.46 -76.24
N GLU A 834 -6.65 -19.87 -76.33
CA GLU A 834 -6.25 -18.93 -77.40
C GLU A 834 -4.72 -18.80 -77.31
N GLY A 835 -3.94 -18.91 -78.38
CA GLY A 835 -4.37 -18.99 -79.77
C GLY A 835 -3.34 -18.32 -80.67
N ASP A 836 -2.27 -19.05 -80.96
CA ASP A 836 -1.38 -18.85 -82.10
C ASP A 836 -0.42 -17.65 -82.22
N ASN A 837 0.69 -18.01 -82.88
CA ASN A 837 1.50 -17.22 -83.80
C ASN A 837 2.54 -16.19 -83.30
N ILE A 838 3.80 -16.55 -83.60
CA ILE A 838 4.80 -15.74 -84.33
C ILE A 838 5.20 -14.40 -83.65
N GLY A 839 6.44 -14.18 -83.21
CA GLY A 839 7.70 -14.90 -83.46
C GLY A 839 8.79 -13.91 -83.91
N ARG A 840 10.08 -14.29 -83.72
CA ARG A 840 11.29 -13.53 -84.12
C ARG A 840 11.41 -12.09 -83.59
N PHE A 841 12.46 -11.80 -82.82
CA PHE A 841 13.57 -10.90 -83.22
C PHE A 841 14.53 -10.60 -82.05
N PHE A 842 15.84 -10.74 -82.28
CA PHE A 842 17.00 -10.33 -81.44
C PHE A 842 17.05 -10.88 -79.98
N LYS A 843 18.14 -11.43 -79.43
CA LYS A 843 19.57 -11.55 -79.78
C LYS A 843 20.34 -10.23 -79.95
N ALA A 844 20.90 -9.70 -78.85
CA ALA A 844 22.32 -9.34 -78.66
C ALA A 844 22.59 -8.11 -77.76
N ARG A 845 23.74 -8.19 -77.05
CA ARG A 845 24.63 -7.10 -76.57
C ARG A 845 24.18 -6.10 -75.48
N ASN A 846 24.89 -6.19 -74.36
CA ASN A 846 25.88 -5.23 -73.81
C ASN A 846 25.60 -3.71 -73.73
N SER A 847 26.23 -3.15 -72.66
CA SER A 847 26.82 -1.81 -72.52
C SER A 847 25.91 -0.58 -72.37
N SER A 848 25.70 -0.22 -71.11
CA SER A 848 26.09 1.06 -70.45
C SER A 848 25.76 2.44 -71.06
N SER A 849 25.12 3.25 -70.20
CA SER A 849 25.35 4.69 -69.88
C SER A 849 24.89 5.83 -70.83
N MET A 850 23.89 6.60 -70.35
CA MET A 850 23.69 8.07 -70.34
C MET A 850 22.49 8.38 -69.39
N PHE A 851 22.24 9.53 -68.75
CA PHE A 851 22.96 10.79 -68.42
C PHE A 851 22.31 11.36 -67.11
N LEU A 852 23.02 12.00 -66.18
CA LEU A 852 23.12 13.48 -65.92
C LEU A 852 21.78 14.26 -65.90
N PRO A 853 21.56 15.15 -64.89
CA PRO A 853 22.33 16.42 -64.77
C PRO A 853 22.81 16.87 -63.37
N GLN A 854 23.85 17.73 -63.37
CA GLN A 854 24.30 18.80 -62.44
C GLN A 854 24.25 18.58 -60.90
N GLU A 855 25.39 18.61 -60.19
CA GLU A 855 26.06 19.79 -59.55
C GLU A 855 25.17 20.48 -58.48
N ILE A 856 25.60 20.70 -57.23
CA ILE A 856 26.83 21.39 -56.77
C ILE A 856 27.41 20.77 -55.47
N GLU A 857 28.71 21.05 -55.22
CA GLU A 857 29.58 20.73 -54.07
C GLU A 857 28.98 21.11 -52.68
N SER A 858 29.34 20.47 -51.55
CA SER A 858 30.69 20.55 -50.94
C SER A 858 30.84 19.65 -49.69
N ASP A 859 32.04 19.07 -49.55
CA ASP A 859 32.92 18.96 -48.36
C ASP A 859 32.34 18.96 -46.93
N THR A 860 32.90 18.24 -45.94
CA THR A 860 33.84 17.09 -45.85
C THR A 860 33.86 16.67 -44.38
N MET A 861 34.20 15.40 -44.07
CA MET A 861 34.84 14.93 -42.81
C MET A 861 34.21 15.39 -41.47
N LEU A 862 33.76 14.48 -40.62
CA LEU A 862 34.62 13.42 -40.02
C LEU A 862 33.78 12.21 -39.57
#